data_AF-A0A2V8R0W1-F1
#
_entry.id   AF-A0A2V8R0W1-F1
#
_cell.length_a   1.000
_cell.length_b   1.000
_cell.length_c   1.000
_cell.angle_alpha   90.00
_cell.angle_beta   90.00
_cell.angle_gamma   90.00
#
_symmetry.space_group_name_H-M   'P 1'
#
loop_
_entity.id
_entity.type
_entity.pdbx_description
1 polymer ?
#
loop_
_entity_poly.entity_id
_entity_poly.type
_entity_poly.pdbx_seq_one_letter_code
_entity_poly.pdbx_strand_id
1 'polypeptide(L)'
;NPEEFEEIVRNGLAASPIHEVLIEESILGWKEFELEVMRDLADNVVIICSIENFDPMGVHTGDSITVAPAQTLTDREYQTMRDMAIKIIRKVGVETGGSNIQFAVSPDNGEIRIIEMNPRVSRSSALASKATGFPIAKIAAKLAVGYTLDEIPNDITKKTPASFEPTIDYVVTKIPKWNFEKFRDAEDVLGTQMKSVGEVMAIGRTFKESLFKGLRSLEAVKPLRLEDVSNDELQRKLARPNSQRFSYITYALEHGWSIDEIYRLSRIDPWFLDQLKQVMEIQEQIESVPPASADGSLRSEPPAVAGGLTEPPALENIPLDLFRAFKEAALSDRRLAYLTKRTEDEVRAYRKSLGLIPVYKRVDTCGAEFESFTPYLYSTYEEEDEAQPTDRPKIMILGSGPNRIGQGIEFDYCCCHASFALHEAGFETIMVNCNPETVSTDYDTSDRLYFEPLTFEDVMNIVDVEKPTGVIVQLGGQTPLNLAMRLHEAGVPIIGTSPDSIDLAEDRKRFGSLLDELGIPQPENGTATSIAEARVIAERIGYPVLVRPSYVLGGRAMAIVYDEGSLDEYMRTAVDFSHDRPVLIDKFLEQAAEFDVDALADETACVIAGIQEHIEEAGIHSGDSSCVLPAVRIAAEHLDTMRHYTRKLAAALSVKGLMNIQFAIKDDRVYVLEVNPRASRTVPFVSKATGVPLARIGALVMAGHKLKDFGLPEELSVDERFYVKSPVFPFRKFPGVDPVLSPEMHSTGEVMGIGESFGEAYAKAMTGAGLALPESGIAFISVNDADKGQAVLLARRLARLGFELMATRGTAARLREVGLQVSNVFKVNEGRPNVVDHVKQGE
;
A
#
# COMPACT_ATOMS: atom_id res chain seq x y z
N ASN A 1 -30.22 13.10 -3.55
CA ASN A 1 -31.66 13.36 -3.24
C ASN A 1 -31.74 14.12 -1.90
N PRO A 2 -32.92 14.56 -1.38
CA PRO A 2 -32.96 15.31 -0.12
C PRO A 2 -32.39 14.57 1.10
N GLU A 3 -32.56 13.24 1.18
CA GLU A 3 -32.07 12.43 2.30
C GLU A 3 -30.54 12.37 2.31
N GLU A 4 -29.92 12.05 1.15
CA GLU A 4 -28.46 12.10 0.98
C GLU A 4 -27.90 13.50 1.27
N PHE A 5 -28.60 14.54 0.84
CA PHE A 5 -28.18 15.92 1.04
C PHE A 5 -28.12 16.27 2.53
N GLU A 6 -29.16 15.96 3.30
CA GLU A 6 -29.18 16.21 4.75
C GLU A 6 -28.07 15.47 5.49
N GLU A 7 -27.81 14.21 5.11
CA GLU A 7 -26.75 13.40 5.72
C GLU A 7 -25.36 13.98 5.41
N ILE A 8 -25.06 14.23 4.13
CA ILE A 8 -23.76 14.76 3.69
C ILE A 8 -23.49 16.14 4.30
N VAL A 9 -24.48 17.04 4.29
CA VAL A 9 -24.33 18.39 4.86
C VAL A 9 -24.11 18.33 6.37
N ARG A 10 -24.87 17.51 7.10
CA ARG A 10 -24.68 17.34 8.55
C ARG A 10 -23.28 16.83 8.87
N ASN A 11 -22.82 15.80 8.15
CA ASN A 11 -21.49 15.23 8.34
C ASN A 11 -20.39 16.23 7.96
N GLY A 12 -20.58 16.97 6.86
CA GLY A 12 -19.65 18.01 6.40
C GLY A 12 -19.51 19.15 7.42
N LEU A 13 -20.63 19.63 7.98
CA LEU A 13 -20.64 20.65 9.03
C LEU A 13 -19.97 20.17 10.32
N ALA A 14 -20.14 18.90 10.70
CA ALA A 14 -19.48 18.32 11.87
C ALA A 14 -17.97 18.11 11.65
N ALA A 15 -17.55 17.83 10.41
CA ALA A 15 -16.14 17.63 10.05
C ALA A 15 -15.39 18.95 9.81
N SER A 16 -16.09 19.99 9.37
CA SER A 16 -15.51 21.30 9.04
C SER A 16 -15.02 22.02 10.30
N PRO A 17 -13.73 22.39 10.39
CA PRO A 17 -13.19 23.13 11.55
C PRO A 17 -13.86 24.48 11.80
N ILE A 18 -14.50 25.05 10.77
CA ILE A 18 -15.20 26.33 10.82
C ILE A 18 -16.72 26.17 10.71
N HIS A 19 -17.23 24.94 10.73
CA HIS A 19 -18.65 24.62 10.63
C HIS A 19 -19.33 25.18 9.38
N GLU A 20 -18.67 25.06 8.23
CA GLU A 20 -19.15 25.56 6.94
C GLU A 20 -19.05 24.48 5.85
N VAL A 21 -20.01 24.50 4.92
CA VAL A 21 -20.01 23.70 3.68
C VAL A 21 -20.37 24.59 2.49
N LEU A 22 -19.77 24.32 1.33
CA LEU A 22 -20.10 24.95 0.06
C LEU A 22 -20.99 24.01 -0.76
N ILE A 23 -22.05 24.55 -1.38
CA ILE A 23 -22.98 23.79 -2.24
C ILE A 23 -22.92 24.39 -3.64
N GLU A 24 -22.62 23.55 -4.63
CA GLU A 24 -22.41 23.98 -6.01
C GLU A 24 -23.32 23.22 -6.98
N GLU A 25 -23.47 23.78 -8.18
CA GLU A 25 -24.17 23.08 -9.26
C GLU A 25 -23.35 21.89 -9.77
N SER A 26 -24.03 20.81 -10.14
CA SER A 26 -23.38 19.59 -10.61
C SER A 26 -22.75 19.79 -11.98
N ILE A 27 -21.47 19.44 -12.08
CA ILE A 27 -20.69 19.36 -13.32
C ILE A 27 -20.16 17.93 -13.55
N LEU A 28 -20.90 16.93 -13.06
CA LEU A 28 -20.54 15.52 -13.20
C LEU A 28 -20.30 15.16 -14.67
N GLY A 29 -19.20 14.45 -14.93
CA GLY A 29 -18.83 14.04 -16.28
C GLY A 29 -18.13 15.11 -17.12
N TRP A 30 -17.77 16.26 -16.54
CA TRP A 30 -16.82 17.21 -17.15
C TRP A 30 -15.39 16.67 -17.00
N LYS A 31 -14.48 17.12 -17.87
CA LYS A 31 -13.05 16.78 -17.75
C LYS A 31 -12.46 17.49 -16.53
N GLU A 32 -11.56 16.85 -15.81
CA GLU A 32 -10.94 17.41 -14.60
C GLU A 32 -9.42 17.53 -14.77
N PHE A 33 -8.87 18.70 -14.43
CA PHE A 33 -7.48 19.05 -14.63
C PHE A 33 -6.88 19.66 -13.37
N GLU A 34 -5.59 19.45 -13.17
CA GLU A 34 -4.82 20.07 -12.08
C GLU A 34 -3.57 20.73 -12.64
N LEU A 35 -3.26 21.94 -12.16
CA LEU A 35 -1.98 22.61 -12.42
C LEU A 35 -1.21 22.76 -11.10
N GLU A 36 0.03 22.27 -11.08
CA GLU A 36 0.99 22.56 -10.02
C GLU A 36 1.71 23.86 -10.37
N VAL A 37 1.59 24.86 -9.50
CA VAL A 37 2.05 26.23 -9.72
C VAL A 37 3.03 26.63 -8.64
N MET A 38 4.07 27.39 -9.00
CA MET A 38 5.02 27.94 -8.03
C MET A 38 5.21 29.43 -8.25
N ARG A 39 5.31 30.20 -7.16
CA ARG A 39 5.52 31.64 -7.16
C ARG A 39 6.56 32.08 -6.13
N ASP A 40 7.34 33.11 -6.48
CA ASP A 40 8.36 33.72 -5.62
C ASP A 40 8.15 35.22 -5.34
N LEU A 41 9.04 35.80 -4.52
CA LEU A 41 8.99 37.22 -4.11
C LEU A 41 9.27 38.22 -5.25
N ALA A 42 9.87 37.77 -6.35
CA ALA A 42 10.05 38.59 -7.56
C ALA A 42 8.79 38.57 -8.45
N ASP A 43 7.72 37.87 -8.02
CA ASP A 43 6.50 37.63 -8.77
C ASP A 43 6.72 36.79 -10.04
N ASN A 44 7.81 36.01 -10.08
CA ASN A 44 7.95 34.94 -11.07
C ASN A 44 6.89 33.87 -10.77
N VAL A 45 6.25 33.35 -11.82
CA VAL A 45 5.28 32.25 -11.71
C VAL A 45 5.55 31.23 -12.79
N VAL A 46 5.65 29.97 -12.40
CA VAL A 46 5.87 28.83 -13.30
C VAL A 46 4.83 27.74 -13.07
N ILE A 47 4.37 27.11 -14.15
CA ILE A 47 3.59 25.87 -14.09
C ILE A 47 4.57 24.70 -14.12
N ILE A 48 4.60 23.93 -13.04
CA ILE A 48 5.53 22.79 -12.91
C ILE A 48 4.98 21.57 -13.64
N CYS A 49 3.68 21.33 -13.55
CA CYS A 49 3.06 20.16 -14.15
C CYS A 49 1.59 20.43 -14.46
N SER A 50 1.11 19.82 -15.53
CA SER A 50 -0.31 19.71 -15.84
C SER A 50 -0.75 18.26 -15.75
N ILE A 51 -1.87 18.04 -15.06
CA ILE A 51 -2.42 16.71 -14.83
C ILE A 51 -3.82 16.69 -15.44
N GLU A 52 -4.12 15.65 -16.20
CA GLU A 52 -5.46 15.35 -16.70
C GLU A 52 -5.98 14.10 -16.00
N ASN A 53 -7.20 14.16 -15.50
CA ASN A 53 -7.84 13.02 -14.87
C ASN A 53 -8.48 12.14 -15.96
N PHE A 54 -8.21 10.84 -15.90
CA PHE A 54 -8.86 9.83 -16.75
C PHE A 54 -10.32 9.64 -16.31
N ASP A 55 -10.56 9.54 -15.00
CA ASP A 55 -11.90 9.58 -14.45
C ASP A 55 -12.42 11.04 -14.43
N PRO A 56 -13.63 11.32 -14.91
CA PRO A 56 -14.14 12.68 -15.00
C PRO A 56 -14.65 13.21 -13.66
N MET A 57 -14.97 14.52 -13.61
CA MET A 57 -15.56 15.20 -12.46
C MET A 57 -16.66 14.37 -11.82
N GLY A 58 -16.54 14.17 -10.51
CA GLY A 58 -17.42 13.32 -9.71
C GLY A 58 -16.69 12.20 -8.99
N VAL A 59 -15.48 11.86 -9.46
CA VAL A 59 -14.51 11.03 -8.75
C VAL A 59 -13.41 11.95 -8.25
N HIS A 60 -13.13 11.94 -6.95
CA HIS A 60 -12.07 12.76 -6.37
C HIS A 60 -10.72 12.44 -7.02
N THR A 61 -9.89 13.44 -7.35
CA THR A 61 -8.58 13.24 -8.02
C THR A 61 -7.68 12.18 -7.37
N GLY A 62 -7.68 12.12 -6.04
CA GLY A 62 -7.03 11.06 -5.26
C GLY A 62 -7.51 9.62 -5.54
N ASP A 63 -8.79 9.44 -5.90
CA ASP A 63 -9.41 8.17 -6.35
C ASP A 63 -9.50 8.05 -7.87
N SER A 64 -9.05 9.05 -8.64
CA SER A 64 -9.01 8.98 -10.10
C SER A 64 -7.69 8.38 -10.58
N ILE A 65 -7.76 7.66 -11.71
CA ILE A 65 -6.57 7.51 -12.57
C ILE A 65 -6.25 8.91 -13.13
N THR A 66 -4.98 9.30 -13.11
CA THR A 66 -4.54 10.60 -13.63
C THR A 66 -3.29 10.45 -14.48
N VAL A 67 -3.10 11.37 -15.43
CA VAL A 67 -1.96 11.37 -16.34
C VAL A 67 -1.28 12.73 -16.37
N ALA A 68 0.04 12.73 -16.58
CA ALA A 68 0.82 13.93 -16.88
C ALA A 68 1.63 13.70 -18.18
N PRO A 69 1.70 14.69 -19.09
CA PRO A 69 1.02 15.99 -19.02
C PRO A 69 -0.48 15.87 -19.36
N ALA A 70 -1.21 16.98 -19.39
CA ALA A 70 -2.54 17.03 -20.02
C ALA A 70 -2.48 16.62 -21.51
N GLN A 71 -3.46 15.85 -21.98
CA GLN A 71 -3.51 15.21 -23.30
C GLN A 71 -4.53 15.84 -24.25
N THR A 72 -5.72 16.21 -23.73
CA THR A 72 -6.89 16.56 -24.57
C THR A 72 -7.24 18.05 -24.60
N LEU A 73 -6.33 18.92 -24.17
CA LEU A 73 -6.46 20.36 -24.31
C LEU A 73 -5.74 20.84 -25.56
N THR A 74 -6.40 21.72 -26.32
CA THR A 74 -5.68 22.53 -27.29
C THR A 74 -4.74 23.49 -26.55
N ASP A 75 -3.65 23.91 -27.20
CA ASP A 75 -2.74 24.91 -26.61
C ASP A 75 -3.49 26.18 -26.15
N ARG A 76 -4.51 26.64 -26.89
CA ARG A 76 -5.32 27.80 -26.49
C ARG A 76 -6.08 27.60 -25.18
N GLU A 77 -6.66 26.41 -24.98
CA GLU A 77 -7.34 26.07 -23.73
C GLU A 77 -6.34 25.94 -22.58
N TYR A 78 -5.19 25.32 -22.84
CA TYR A 78 -4.11 25.22 -21.88
C TYR A 78 -3.58 26.59 -21.45
N GLN A 79 -3.27 27.49 -22.38
CA GLN A 79 -2.82 28.85 -22.07
C GLN A 79 -3.88 29.64 -21.29
N THR A 80 -5.16 29.45 -21.62
CA THR A 80 -6.26 30.07 -20.88
C THR A 80 -6.29 29.58 -19.42
N MET A 81 -6.16 28.28 -19.20
CA MET A 81 -6.11 27.66 -17.88
C MET A 81 -4.85 28.11 -17.10
N ARG A 82 -3.69 28.15 -17.76
CA ARG A 82 -2.42 28.66 -17.22
C ARG A 82 -2.54 30.13 -16.76
N ASP A 83 -3.13 31.00 -17.58
CA ASP A 83 -3.38 32.40 -17.23
C ASP A 83 -4.34 32.54 -16.03
N MET A 84 -5.34 31.68 -15.93
CA MET A 84 -6.23 31.62 -14.77
C MET A 84 -5.45 31.21 -13.52
N ALA A 85 -4.66 30.15 -13.58
CA ALA A 85 -3.82 29.67 -12.48
C ALA A 85 -2.91 30.77 -11.92
N ILE A 86 -2.22 31.49 -12.81
CA ILE A 86 -1.36 32.63 -12.45
C ILE A 86 -2.15 33.75 -11.75
N LYS A 87 -3.37 34.05 -12.20
CA LYS A 87 -4.23 35.06 -11.55
C LYS A 87 -4.70 34.59 -10.17
N ILE A 88 -5.05 33.31 -10.03
CA ILE A 88 -5.57 32.77 -8.76
C ILE A 88 -4.46 32.74 -7.71
N ILE A 89 -3.26 32.23 -8.02
CA ILE A 89 -2.15 32.17 -7.04
C ILE A 89 -1.77 33.57 -6.52
N ARG A 90 -1.75 34.56 -7.41
CA ARG A 90 -1.57 35.98 -7.05
C ARG A 90 -2.71 36.50 -6.19
N LYS A 91 -3.97 36.17 -6.52
CA LYS A 91 -5.14 36.69 -5.81
C LYS A 91 -5.31 36.10 -4.41
N VAL A 92 -4.99 34.82 -4.25
CA VAL A 92 -4.97 34.12 -2.95
C VAL A 92 -3.81 34.63 -2.09
N GLY A 93 -2.72 35.10 -2.71
CA GLY A 93 -1.60 35.72 -2.01
C GLY A 93 -0.51 34.71 -1.62
N VAL A 94 -0.37 33.61 -2.35
CA VAL A 94 0.77 32.70 -2.18
C VAL A 94 1.97 33.35 -2.89
N GLU A 95 2.89 33.93 -2.11
CA GLU A 95 4.03 34.70 -2.64
C GLU A 95 5.35 33.93 -2.64
N THR A 96 5.47 32.84 -1.87
CA THR A 96 6.75 32.15 -1.63
C THR A 96 6.60 30.64 -1.53
N GLY A 97 6.12 29.99 -2.59
CA GLY A 97 5.94 28.54 -2.55
C GLY A 97 5.10 27.97 -3.69
N GLY A 98 4.79 26.68 -3.55
CA GLY A 98 3.96 25.92 -4.48
C GLY A 98 2.49 25.85 -4.06
N SER A 99 1.60 25.63 -5.03
CA SER A 99 0.18 25.37 -4.82
C SER A 99 -0.41 24.56 -5.97
N ASN A 100 -1.43 23.77 -5.66
CA ASN A 100 -2.20 23.01 -6.64
C ASN A 100 -3.51 23.74 -6.94
N ILE A 101 -3.90 23.83 -8.22
CA ILE A 101 -5.14 24.46 -8.66
C ILE A 101 -5.92 23.49 -9.55
N GLN A 102 -7.19 23.29 -9.22
CA GLN A 102 -8.06 22.35 -9.92
C GLN A 102 -9.07 23.07 -10.82
N PHE A 103 -9.31 22.49 -11.99
CA PHE A 103 -10.20 23.01 -13.02
C PHE A 103 -11.09 21.90 -13.57
N ALA A 104 -12.31 22.27 -13.95
CA ALA A 104 -13.17 21.44 -14.78
C ALA A 104 -13.35 22.08 -16.16
N VAL A 105 -13.36 21.25 -17.21
CA VAL A 105 -13.57 21.69 -18.59
C VAL A 105 -14.74 20.93 -19.19
N SER A 106 -15.74 21.67 -19.68
CA SER A 106 -16.88 21.09 -20.37
C SER A 106 -16.44 20.47 -21.70
N PRO A 107 -16.68 19.16 -21.92
CA PRO A 107 -16.33 18.51 -23.18
C PRO A 107 -17.20 19.01 -24.35
N ASP A 108 -18.35 19.62 -24.08
CA ASP A 108 -19.31 20.01 -25.12
C ASP A 108 -19.00 21.39 -25.73
N ASN A 109 -18.39 22.31 -24.96
CA ASN A 109 -18.20 23.70 -25.38
C ASN A 109 -16.89 24.36 -24.91
N GLY A 110 -16.04 23.65 -24.14
CA GLY A 110 -14.77 24.19 -23.64
C GLY A 110 -14.89 25.20 -22.49
N GLU A 111 -16.08 25.33 -21.87
CA GLU A 111 -16.24 26.17 -20.67
C GLU A 111 -15.32 25.66 -19.55
N ILE A 112 -14.51 26.56 -18.98
CA ILE A 112 -13.58 26.26 -17.88
C ILE A 112 -14.16 26.79 -16.57
N ARG A 113 -14.17 25.95 -15.54
CA ARG A 113 -14.53 26.30 -14.16
C ARG A 113 -13.39 26.01 -13.22
N ILE A 114 -13.20 26.87 -12.24
CA ILE A 114 -12.21 26.69 -11.17
C ILE A 114 -12.91 25.94 -10.04
N ILE A 115 -12.29 24.87 -9.54
CA ILE A 115 -12.86 24.03 -8.48
C ILE A 115 -12.30 24.46 -7.13
N GLU A 116 -10.99 24.34 -6.96
CA GLU A 116 -10.32 24.75 -5.74
C GLU A 116 -8.85 25.12 -5.96
N MET A 117 -8.24 25.70 -4.93
CA MET A 117 -6.81 25.96 -4.79
C MET A 117 -6.36 25.42 -3.45
N ASN A 118 -5.31 24.62 -3.45
CA ASN A 118 -4.65 24.13 -2.25
C ASN A 118 -3.35 24.95 -2.01
N PRO A 119 -3.31 25.88 -1.04
CA PRO A 119 -2.17 26.79 -0.82
C PRO A 119 -1.02 26.10 -0.04
N ARG A 120 -0.62 24.92 -0.50
CA ARG A 120 0.42 24.06 0.10
C ARG A 120 0.84 22.98 -0.91
N VAL A 121 1.89 22.25 -0.55
CA VAL A 121 2.16 20.94 -1.17
C VAL A 121 0.98 19.97 -0.96
N SER A 122 0.79 19.09 -1.93
CA SER A 122 -0.31 18.12 -2.04
C SER A 122 0.23 16.76 -2.49
N ARG A 123 -0.64 15.75 -2.50
CA ARG A 123 -0.34 14.47 -3.16
C ARG A 123 -0.01 14.68 -4.65
N SER A 124 -0.75 15.55 -5.32
CA SER A 124 -0.52 15.94 -6.72
C SER A 124 0.83 16.62 -6.91
N SER A 125 1.31 17.40 -5.93
CA SER A 125 2.65 18.01 -5.99
C SER A 125 3.77 16.98 -5.83
N ALA A 126 3.55 15.92 -5.03
CA ALA A 126 4.50 14.81 -4.94
C ALA A 126 4.53 14.04 -6.26
N LEU A 127 3.37 13.68 -6.79
CA LEU A 127 3.22 13.08 -8.13
C LEU A 127 3.91 13.92 -9.21
N ALA A 128 3.65 15.22 -9.27
CA ALA A 128 4.27 16.14 -10.23
C ALA A 128 5.78 16.23 -10.07
N SER A 129 6.28 16.23 -8.82
CA SER A 129 7.73 16.23 -8.57
C SER A 129 8.39 14.98 -9.11
N LYS A 130 7.76 13.81 -8.94
CA LYS A 130 8.24 12.55 -9.51
C LYS A 130 8.08 12.52 -11.03
N ALA A 131 6.95 12.98 -11.55
CA ALA A 131 6.68 12.97 -12.98
C ALA A 131 7.68 13.82 -13.77
N THR A 132 8.04 14.98 -13.24
CA THR A 132 8.87 15.97 -13.95
C THR A 132 10.34 15.89 -13.58
N GLY A 133 10.67 15.40 -12.38
CA GLY A 133 11.99 15.54 -11.76
C GLY A 133 12.21 16.88 -11.05
N PHE A 134 11.23 17.79 -11.07
CA PHE A 134 11.30 19.10 -10.40
C PHE A 134 10.92 18.96 -8.90
N PRO A 135 11.83 19.22 -7.94
CA PRO A 135 11.58 18.93 -6.52
C PRO A 135 10.77 20.06 -5.84
N ILE A 136 9.45 20.07 -6.03
CA ILE A 136 8.54 21.16 -5.62
C ILE A 136 8.72 21.54 -4.15
N ALA A 137 8.68 20.57 -3.23
CA ALA A 137 8.78 20.84 -1.79
C ALA A 137 10.15 21.43 -1.39
N LYS A 138 11.24 20.93 -1.99
CA LYS A 138 12.61 21.40 -1.74
C LYS A 138 12.79 22.85 -2.19
N ILE A 139 12.24 23.20 -3.36
CA ILE A 139 12.31 24.55 -3.91
C ILE A 139 11.36 25.48 -3.14
N ALA A 140 10.13 25.07 -2.85
CA ALA A 140 9.19 25.84 -2.04
C ALA A 140 9.77 26.20 -0.66
N ALA A 141 10.50 25.30 -0.02
CA ALA A 141 11.19 25.58 1.25
C ALA A 141 12.27 26.66 1.12
N LYS A 142 13.01 26.70 0.00
CA LYS A 142 13.98 27.77 -0.29
C LYS A 142 13.28 29.10 -0.56
N LEU A 143 12.21 29.11 -1.34
CA LEU A 143 11.43 30.32 -1.62
C LEU A 143 10.86 30.93 -0.33
N ALA A 144 10.38 30.09 0.59
CA ALA A 144 9.83 30.52 1.88
C ALA A 144 10.84 31.27 2.76
N VAL A 145 12.15 31.10 2.55
CA VAL A 145 13.21 31.83 3.25
C VAL A 145 13.83 32.97 2.42
N GLY A 146 13.19 33.35 1.32
CA GLY A 146 13.47 34.57 0.58
C GLY A 146 14.25 34.40 -0.72
N TYR A 147 14.56 33.17 -1.14
CA TYR A 147 15.14 32.94 -2.48
C TYR A 147 14.12 33.23 -3.59
N THR A 148 14.60 33.55 -4.78
CA THR A 148 13.81 33.59 -6.01
C THR A 148 14.14 32.39 -6.91
N LEU A 149 13.24 32.05 -7.83
CA LEU A 149 13.35 30.87 -8.69
C LEU A 149 14.60 30.90 -9.58
N ASP A 150 15.03 32.09 -10.01
CA ASP A 150 16.23 32.30 -10.82
C ASP A 150 17.54 32.12 -10.04
N GLU A 151 17.51 32.21 -8.70
CA GLU A 151 18.66 31.97 -7.83
C GLU A 151 18.89 30.48 -7.51
N ILE A 152 17.86 29.65 -7.72
CA ILE A 152 17.90 28.23 -7.37
C ILE A 152 18.29 27.43 -8.62
N PRO A 153 19.38 26.64 -8.60
CA PRO A 153 19.72 25.77 -9.72
C PRO A 153 18.74 24.59 -9.82
N ASN A 154 18.51 24.11 -11.05
CA ASN A 154 17.83 22.85 -11.31
C ASN A 154 18.75 21.67 -10.94
N ASP A 155 18.29 20.83 -10.02
CA ASP A 155 19.06 19.73 -9.44
C ASP A 155 19.49 18.68 -10.48
N ILE A 156 18.66 18.42 -11.50
CA ILE A 156 18.87 17.34 -12.46
C ILE A 156 19.82 17.75 -13.59
N THR A 157 19.59 18.92 -14.20
CA THR A 157 20.42 19.41 -15.31
C THR A 157 21.70 20.08 -14.82
N LYS A 158 21.69 20.63 -13.60
CA LYS A 158 22.77 21.43 -12.97
C LYS A 158 23.25 22.64 -13.79
N LYS A 159 22.55 22.97 -14.87
CA LYS A 159 22.92 24.00 -15.87
C LYS A 159 21.84 25.07 -16.02
N THR A 160 20.60 24.79 -15.64
CA THR A 160 19.46 25.70 -15.75
C THR A 160 18.99 26.15 -14.35
N PRO A 161 18.33 27.32 -14.22
CA PRO A 161 17.68 27.72 -12.96
C PRO A 161 16.37 26.97 -12.75
N ALA A 162 15.73 27.14 -11.59
CA ALA A 162 14.40 26.62 -11.27
C ALA A 162 13.26 27.49 -11.87
N SER A 163 13.58 28.66 -12.45
CA SER A 163 12.64 29.56 -13.12
C SER A 163 12.29 29.11 -14.55
N PHE A 164 11.74 27.90 -14.69
CA PHE A 164 11.28 27.33 -15.96
C PHE A 164 10.03 26.46 -15.76
N GLU A 165 9.35 26.13 -16.85
CA GLU A 165 8.26 25.15 -16.87
C GLU A 165 8.81 23.84 -17.44
N PRO A 166 8.78 22.72 -16.69
CA PRO A 166 9.28 21.44 -17.18
C PRO A 166 8.58 20.98 -18.46
N THR A 167 9.36 20.36 -19.33
CA THR A 167 8.86 19.63 -20.51
C THR A 167 9.25 18.18 -20.37
N ILE A 168 8.30 17.27 -20.56
CA ILE A 168 8.53 15.82 -20.50
C ILE A 168 8.24 15.21 -21.88
N ASP A 169 9.08 14.27 -22.29
CA ASP A 169 8.99 13.54 -23.57
C ASP A 169 8.42 12.13 -23.38
N TYR A 170 7.69 11.94 -22.28
CA TYR A 170 7.02 10.71 -21.87
C TYR A 170 5.66 11.03 -21.25
N VAL A 171 4.87 9.99 -21.01
CA VAL A 171 3.62 10.04 -20.27
C VAL A 171 3.81 9.38 -18.91
N VAL A 172 3.26 10.02 -17.89
CA VAL A 172 3.19 9.48 -16.54
C VAL A 172 1.75 9.14 -16.23
N THR A 173 1.51 7.97 -15.65
CA THR A 173 0.17 7.53 -15.23
C THR A 173 0.19 7.18 -13.75
N LYS A 174 -0.70 7.80 -12.98
CA LYS A 174 -0.98 7.43 -11.60
C LYS A 174 -2.26 6.62 -11.53
N ILE A 175 -2.24 5.56 -10.72
CA ILE A 175 -3.42 4.74 -10.45
C ILE A 175 -3.58 4.58 -8.93
N PRO A 176 -4.76 4.90 -8.35
CA PRO A 176 -5.00 4.69 -6.94
C PRO A 176 -5.00 3.21 -6.55
N LYS A 177 -4.66 2.93 -5.29
CA LYS A 177 -4.77 1.62 -4.66
C LYS A 177 -5.90 1.65 -3.63
N TRP A 178 -6.83 0.70 -3.75
CA TRP A 178 -7.91 0.52 -2.78
C TRP A 178 -7.76 -0.78 -1.98
N ASN A 179 -8.48 -0.87 -0.85
CA ASN A 179 -8.60 -2.07 -0.02
C ASN A 179 -10.06 -2.34 0.40
N PHE A 180 -11.03 -2.19 -0.52
CA PHE A 180 -12.45 -2.47 -0.21
C PHE A 180 -12.69 -3.89 0.32
N GLU A 181 -11.83 -4.86 -0.01
CA GLU A 181 -11.91 -6.22 0.51
C GLU A 181 -11.74 -6.32 2.04
N LYS A 182 -11.13 -5.30 2.67
CA LYS A 182 -11.01 -5.18 4.14
C LYS A 182 -12.23 -4.51 4.78
N PHE A 183 -13.11 -3.91 3.97
CA PHE A 183 -14.28 -3.18 4.43
C PHE A 183 -15.52 -3.74 3.74
N ARG A 184 -15.86 -5.01 4.03
CA ARG A 184 -16.85 -5.79 3.25
C ARG A 184 -18.25 -5.17 3.20
N ASP A 185 -18.63 -4.44 4.25
CA ASP A 185 -19.91 -3.73 4.33
C ASP A 185 -19.89 -2.37 3.61
N ALA A 186 -18.70 -1.88 3.23
CA ALA A 186 -18.58 -0.64 2.47
C ALA A 186 -18.93 -0.88 0.99
N GLU A 187 -19.72 0.03 0.44
CA GLU A 187 -20.02 -0.01 -0.98
C GLU A 187 -18.80 0.46 -1.81
N ASP A 188 -18.35 -0.37 -2.75
CA ASP A 188 -17.30 -0.08 -3.73
C ASP A 188 -17.81 0.90 -4.80
N VAL A 189 -17.90 2.16 -4.39
CA VAL A 189 -18.34 3.29 -5.20
C VAL A 189 -17.40 4.44 -4.95
N LEU A 190 -16.87 5.00 -6.04
CA LEU A 190 -15.99 6.15 -6.01
C LEU A 190 -16.83 7.42 -6.19
N GLY A 191 -16.48 8.46 -5.44
CA GLY A 191 -17.17 9.74 -5.43
C GLY A 191 -16.21 10.86 -5.07
N THR A 192 -16.74 11.99 -4.57
CA THR A 192 -15.93 13.14 -4.14
C THR A 192 -15.21 12.96 -2.81
N GLN A 193 -15.54 11.92 -2.03
CA GLN A 193 -14.78 11.53 -0.84
C GLN A 193 -13.82 10.41 -1.19
N MET A 194 -12.51 10.69 -1.09
CA MET A 194 -11.44 9.74 -1.35
C MET A 194 -11.48 8.52 -0.42
N LYS A 195 -11.31 7.32 -0.99
CA LYS A 195 -11.32 6.00 -0.32
C LYS A 195 -10.07 5.16 -0.63
N SER A 196 -9.24 5.56 -1.58
CA SER A 196 -7.93 4.94 -1.82
C SER A 196 -7.00 5.11 -0.62
N VAL A 197 -6.10 4.14 -0.46
CA VAL A 197 -5.15 4.03 0.67
C VAL A 197 -3.70 4.27 0.24
N GLY A 198 -3.47 4.46 -1.06
CA GLY A 198 -2.17 4.68 -1.67
C GLY A 198 -2.31 4.80 -3.17
N GLU A 199 -1.19 4.85 -3.88
CA GLU A 199 -1.14 5.01 -5.32
C GLU A 199 0.15 4.43 -5.91
N VAL A 200 0.08 4.06 -7.19
CA VAL A 200 1.24 3.76 -8.03
C VAL A 200 1.41 4.82 -9.07
N MET A 201 2.65 5.00 -9.52
CA MET A 201 2.97 5.77 -10.71
C MET A 201 3.79 4.91 -11.66
N ALA A 202 3.63 5.15 -12.96
CA ALA A 202 4.48 4.56 -13.97
C ALA A 202 4.81 5.61 -15.04
N ILE A 203 5.93 5.39 -15.73
CA ILE A 203 6.41 6.23 -16.80
C ILE A 203 6.55 5.38 -18.06
N GLY A 204 6.06 5.86 -19.20
CA GLY A 204 6.23 5.23 -20.50
C GLY A 204 6.24 6.28 -21.61
N ARG A 205 6.82 5.95 -22.77
CA ARG A 205 6.90 6.84 -23.94
C ARG A 205 5.53 7.08 -24.58
N THR A 206 4.57 6.21 -24.31
CA THR A 206 3.18 6.36 -24.72
C THR A 206 2.24 6.21 -23.54
N PHE A 207 1.02 6.74 -23.66
CA PHE A 207 -0.02 6.55 -22.64
C PHE A 207 -0.30 5.07 -22.37
N LYS A 208 -0.38 4.23 -23.42
CA LYS A 208 -0.62 2.78 -23.28
C LYS A 208 0.48 2.15 -22.44
N GLU A 209 1.74 2.43 -22.78
CA GLU A 209 2.90 1.90 -22.07
C GLU A 209 2.86 2.29 -20.59
N SER A 210 2.69 3.58 -20.32
CA SER A 210 2.61 4.12 -18.96
C SER A 210 1.47 3.50 -18.15
N LEU A 211 0.27 3.44 -18.73
CA LEU A 211 -0.90 2.88 -18.06
C LEU A 211 -0.72 1.39 -17.72
N PHE A 212 -0.28 0.56 -18.67
CA PHE A 212 -0.15 -0.88 -18.43
C PHE A 212 1.05 -1.24 -17.55
N LYS A 213 2.07 -0.38 -17.46
CA LYS A 213 3.08 -0.39 -16.38
C LYS A 213 2.45 -0.08 -15.02
N GLY A 214 1.62 0.96 -14.94
CA GLY A 214 0.90 1.31 -13.72
C GLY A 214 -0.01 0.19 -13.24
N LEU A 215 -0.80 -0.42 -14.13
CA LEU A 215 -1.75 -1.49 -13.79
C LEU A 215 -1.05 -2.71 -13.20
N ARG A 216 0.10 -3.13 -13.74
CA ARG A 216 0.86 -4.25 -13.16
C ARG A 216 1.64 -3.87 -11.90
N SER A 217 1.86 -2.58 -11.65
CA SER A 217 2.46 -2.07 -10.41
C SER A 217 1.50 -2.09 -9.22
N LEU A 218 0.17 -2.19 -9.45
CA LEU A 218 -0.85 -2.10 -8.41
C LEU A 218 -0.79 -3.20 -7.34
N GLU A 219 0.02 -4.24 -7.54
CA GLU A 219 0.04 -5.41 -6.68
C GLU A 219 -1.36 -6.00 -6.50
N ALA A 220 -2.12 -6.02 -7.62
CA ALA A 220 -3.51 -6.46 -7.64
C ALA A 220 -3.59 -7.96 -7.30
N VAL A 221 -4.51 -8.26 -6.39
CA VAL A 221 -4.64 -9.62 -5.82
C VAL A 221 -5.35 -10.53 -6.80
N LYS A 222 -6.35 -9.98 -7.49
CA LYS A 222 -7.04 -10.65 -8.59
C LYS A 222 -6.47 -10.13 -9.90
N PRO A 223 -6.40 -10.97 -10.94
CA PRO A 223 -6.21 -10.49 -12.29
C PRO A 223 -7.23 -9.38 -12.59
N LEU A 224 -6.79 -8.32 -13.26
CA LEU A 224 -7.66 -7.24 -13.73
C LEU A 224 -8.46 -7.72 -14.96
N ARG A 225 -9.26 -8.76 -14.75
CA ARG A 225 -10.06 -9.41 -15.78
C ARG A 225 -11.37 -9.87 -15.18
N LEU A 226 -12.42 -9.73 -15.97
CA LEU A 226 -13.77 -10.19 -15.64
C LEU A 226 -14.18 -11.31 -16.60
N GLU A 227 -15.04 -12.20 -16.13
CA GLU A 227 -15.62 -13.31 -16.90
C GLU A 227 -17.14 -13.32 -16.65
N ASP A 228 -17.91 -13.72 -17.66
CA ASP A 228 -19.38 -13.91 -17.57
C ASP A 228 -20.19 -12.72 -17.01
N VAL A 229 -19.80 -11.49 -17.37
CA VAL A 229 -20.51 -10.27 -16.93
C VAL A 229 -21.72 -9.99 -17.83
N SER A 230 -22.90 -9.84 -17.23
CA SER A 230 -24.11 -9.47 -17.96
C SER A 230 -24.07 -8.01 -18.47
N ASN A 231 -24.74 -7.74 -19.59
CA ASN A 231 -24.85 -6.37 -20.12
C ASN A 231 -25.44 -5.38 -19.11
N ASP A 232 -26.43 -5.79 -18.31
CA ASP A 232 -27.04 -4.94 -17.28
C ASP A 232 -26.05 -4.59 -16.17
N GLU A 233 -25.23 -5.56 -15.75
CA GLU A 233 -24.15 -5.31 -14.80
C GLU A 233 -23.10 -4.36 -15.39
N LEU A 234 -22.70 -4.58 -16.63
CA LEU A 234 -21.72 -3.77 -17.35
C LEU A 234 -22.18 -2.31 -17.45
N GLN A 235 -23.44 -2.06 -17.83
CA GLN A 235 -24.01 -0.70 -17.86
C GLN A 235 -23.91 -0.01 -16.51
N ARG A 236 -24.34 -0.71 -15.45
CA ARG A 236 -24.35 -0.18 -14.08
C ARG A 236 -22.94 0.14 -13.58
N LYS A 237 -21.98 -0.75 -13.85
CA LYS A 237 -20.58 -0.62 -13.38
C LYS A 237 -19.75 0.36 -14.21
N LEU A 238 -20.13 0.63 -15.45
CA LEU A 238 -19.55 1.73 -16.23
C LEU A 238 -20.14 3.08 -15.80
N ALA A 239 -21.45 3.14 -15.54
CA ALA A 239 -22.14 4.38 -15.16
C ALA A 239 -21.82 4.84 -13.73
N ARG A 240 -21.60 3.91 -12.80
CA ARG A 240 -21.26 4.20 -11.40
C ARG A 240 -19.79 3.90 -11.13
N PRO A 241 -18.93 4.92 -10.96
CA PRO A 241 -17.50 4.72 -10.71
C PRO A 241 -17.24 3.77 -9.53
N ASN A 242 -16.29 2.85 -9.69
CA ASN A 242 -15.93 1.82 -8.73
C ASN A 242 -14.45 1.42 -8.93
N SER A 243 -13.84 0.76 -7.94
CA SER A 243 -12.43 0.38 -7.97
C SER A 243 -12.02 -0.57 -9.10
N GLN A 244 -12.99 -1.24 -9.74
CA GLN A 244 -12.78 -2.20 -10.83
C GLN A 244 -13.23 -1.66 -12.20
N ARG A 245 -13.58 -0.36 -12.29
CA ARG A 245 -14.16 0.23 -13.50
C ARG A 245 -13.28 0.04 -14.74
N PHE A 246 -11.95 0.09 -14.58
CA PHE A 246 -11.01 -0.22 -15.64
C PHE A 246 -11.26 -1.61 -16.26
N SER A 247 -11.41 -2.65 -15.43
CA SER A 247 -11.68 -4.02 -15.89
C SER A 247 -13.02 -4.14 -16.61
N TYR A 248 -14.04 -3.38 -16.18
CA TYR A 248 -15.32 -3.32 -16.89
C TYR A 248 -15.19 -2.62 -18.25
N ILE A 249 -14.36 -1.58 -18.37
CA ILE A 249 -14.11 -0.89 -19.64
C ILE A 249 -13.41 -1.83 -20.63
N THR A 250 -12.35 -2.52 -20.22
CA THR A 250 -11.64 -3.47 -21.10
C THR A 250 -12.55 -4.63 -21.49
N TYR A 251 -13.34 -5.16 -20.54
CA TYR A 251 -14.33 -6.20 -20.84
C TYR A 251 -15.36 -5.73 -21.88
N ALA A 252 -15.90 -4.51 -21.76
CA ALA A 252 -16.83 -3.95 -22.74
C ALA A 252 -16.23 -3.87 -24.14
N LEU A 253 -14.99 -3.38 -24.24
CA LEU A 253 -14.26 -3.27 -25.50
C LEU A 253 -14.00 -4.64 -26.14
N GLU A 254 -13.56 -5.62 -25.34
CA GLU A 254 -13.36 -7.01 -25.78
C GLU A 254 -14.66 -7.67 -26.28
N HIS A 255 -15.82 -7.24 -25.77
CA HIS A 255 -17.15 -7.74 -26.16
C HIS A 255 -17.85 -6.85 -27.21
N GLY A 256 -17.08 -6.02 -27.92
CA GLY A 256 -17.55 -5.29 -29.10
C GLY A 256 -18.38 -4.03 -28.84
N TRP A 257 -18.38 -3.50 -27.62
CA TRP A 257 -19.03 -2.21 -27.33
C TRP A 257 -18.27 -1.07 -28.00
N SER A 258 -19.01 -0.09 -28.51
CA SER A 258 -18.41 1.09 -29.12
C SER A 258 -17.87 2.07 -28.07
N ILE A 259 -16.87 2.87 -28.47
CA ILE A 259 -16.34 3.96 -27.64
C ILE A 259 -17.47 4.92 -27.22
N ASP A 260 -18.41 5.23 -28.12
CA ASP A 260 -19.53 6.13 -27.84
C ASP A 260 -20.48 5.59 -26.76
N GLU A 261 -20.71 4.27 -26.73
CA GLU A 261 -21.52 3.62 -25.70
C GLU A 261 -20.83 3.70 -24.34
N ILE A 262 -19.53 3.42 -24.29
CA ILE A 262 -18.73 3.49 -23.07
C ILE A 262 -18.60 4.94 -22.59
N TYR A 263 -18.34 5.90 -23.48
CA TYR A 263 -18.27 7.33 -23.16
C TYR A 263 -19.59 7.85 -22.57
N ARG A 264 -20.73 7.46 -23.15
CA ARG A 264 -22.05 7.89 -22.65
C ARG A 264 -22.29 7.51 -21.20
N LEU A 265 -21.82 6.33 -20.80
CA LEU A 265 -21.97 5.82 -19.44
C LEU A 265 -20.87 6.35 -18.52
N SER A 266 -19.62 6.32 -18.99
CA SER A 266 -18.47 6.56 -18.14
C SER A 266 -18.05 8.02 -18.03
N ARG A 267 -18.31 8.78 -19.11
CA ARG A 267 -17.83 10.15 -19.36
C ARG A 267 -16.30 10.28 -19.43
N ILE A 268 -15.57 9.16 -19.54
CA ILE A 268 -14.11 9.12 -19.77
C ILE A 268 -13.83 9.56 -21.20
N ASP A 269 -12.89 10.48 -21.40
CA ASP A 269 -12.64 11.08 -22.72
C ASP A 269 -12.41 9.99 -23.80
N PRO A 270 -13.06 10.10 -24.98
CA PRO A 270 -12.92 9.14 -26.07
C PRO A 270 -11.47 8.89 -26.49
N TRP A 271 -10.57 9.87 -26.32
CA TRP A 271 -9.15 9.68 -26.59
C TRP A 271 -8.56 8.52 -25.78
N PHE A 272 -8.82 8.48 -24.46
CA PHE A 272 -8.33 7.39 -23.61
C PHE A 272 -8.96 6.04 -23.98
N LEU A 273 -10.26 6.03 -24.27
CA LEU A 273 -10.99 4.81 -24.65
C LEU A 273 -10.48 4.22 -25.97
N ASP A 274 -10.12 5.07 -26.93
CA ASP A 274 -9.49 4.64 -28.19
C ASP A 274 -8.12 4.01 -27.96
N GLN A 275 -7.29 4.59 -27.07
CA GLN A 275 -6.00 3.98 -26.70
C GLN A 275 -6.19 2.59 -26.09
N LEU A 276 -7.17 2.41 -25.22
CA LEU A 276 -7.49 1.10 -24.62
C LEU A 276 -7.96 0.10 -25.68
N LYS A 277 -8.82 0.54 -26.60
CA LYS A 277 -9.31 -0.28 -27.70
C LYS A 277 -8.16 -0.81 -28.55
N GLN A 278 -7.20 0.05 -28.91
CA GLN A 278 -6.02 -0.36 -29.67
C GLN A 278 -5.20 -1.43 -28.93
N VAL A 279 -5.12 -1.38 -27.59
CA VAL A 279 -4.44 -2.43 -26.80
C VAL A 279 -5.23 -3.73 -26.80
N MET A 280 -6.57 -3.67 -26.78
CA MET A 280 -7.41 -4.86 -26.91
C MET A 280 -7.26 -5.49 -28.29
N GLU A 281 -7.23 -4.68 -29.35
CA GLU A 281 -7.01 -5.13 -30.74
C GLU A 281 -5.64 -5.81 -30.92
N ILE A 282 -4.57 -5.31 -30.28
CA ILE A 282 -3.25 -5.98 -30.28
C ILE A 282 -3.35 -7.38 -29.66
N GLN A 283 -4.08 -7.55 -28.56
CA GLN A 283 -4.25 -8.85 -27.90
C GLN A 283 -5.10 -9.80 -28.76
N GLU A 284 -6.18 -9.30 -29.37
CA GLU A 284 -7.01 -10.07 -30.30
C GLU A 284 -6.18 -10.55 -31.51
N GLN A 285 -5.29 -9.70 -32.03
CA GLN A 285 -4.38 -10.08 -33.11
C GLN A 285 -3.44 -11.23 -32.68
N ILE A 286 -2.91 -11.21 -31.45
CA ILE A 286 -2.10 -12.31 -30.90
C ILE A 286 -2.94 -13.60 -30.81
N GLU A 287 -4.17 -13.52 -30.31
CA GLU A 287 -5.07 -14.68 -30.20
C GLU A 287 -5.46 -15.27 -31.56
N SER A 288 -5.47 -14.44 -32.61
CA SER A 288 -5.76 -14.86 -33.99
C SER A 288 -4.58 -15.56 -34.70
N VAL A 289 -3.37 -15.53 -34.11
CA VAL A 289 -2.18 -16.17 -34.69
C VAL A 289 -2.37 -17.70 -34.76
N PRO A 290 -2.03 -18.35 -35.90
CA PRO A 290 -2.19 -19.80 -36.02
C PRO A 290 -1.43 -20.60 -34.95
N PRO A 291 -2.03 -21.68 -34.43
CA PRO A 291 -1.35 -22.60 -33.52
C PRO A 291 -0.17 -23.30 -34.21
N ALA A 292 0.70 -23.92 -33.42
CA ALA A 292 1.82 -24.70 -33.96
C ALA A 292 1.26 -25.88 -34.77
N SER A 293 1.83 -26.15 -35.93
CA SER A 293 1.50 -27.35 -36.70
C SER A 293 2.14 -28.59 -36.07
N ALA A 294 1.43 -29.72 -36.12
CA ALA A 294 1.94 -31.00 -35.62
C ALA A 294 3.18 -31.54 -36.37
N ASP A 295 3.54 -30.93 -37.51
CA ASP A 295 4.67 -31.31 -38.38
C ASP A 295 5.72 -30.20 -38.57
N GLY A 296 5.57 -29.04 -37.91
CA GLY A 296 6.51 -27.91 -38.03
C GLY A 296 6.37 -27.08 -39.31
N SER A 297 5.36 -27.31 -40.15
CA SER A 297 5.06 -26.48 -41.33
C SER A 297 4.21 -25.24 -40.98
N LEU A 298 4.49 -24.07 -41.55
CA LEU A 298 3.65 -22.88 -41.39
C LEU A 298 2.27 -23.15 -42.04
N ARG A 299 1.20 -23.25 -41.23
CA ARG A 299 -0.17 -23.24 -41.76
C ARG A 299 -0.49 -21.82 -42.22
N SER A 300 -0.86 -21.66 -43.50
CA SER A 300 -1.21 -20.37 -44.11
C SER A 300 -2.66 -19.96 -43.88
N GLU A 301 -3.48 -20.77 -43.19
CA GLU A 301 -4.91 -20.50 -42.99
C GLU A 301 -5.27 -20.38 -41.50
N PRO A 302 -6.10 -19.39 -41.12
CA PRO A 302 -6.61 -19.24 -39.75
C PRO A 302 -7.53 -20.42 -39.38
N PRO A 303 -7.63 -20.78 -38.09
CA PRO A 303 -8.48 -21.88 -37.66
C PRO A 303 -9.96 -21.61 -38.00
N ALA A 304 -10.63 -22.61 -38.58
CA ALA A 304 -12.06 -22.53 -38.87
C ALA A 304 -12.86 -22.40 -37.57
N VAL A 305 -13.68 -21.35 -37.46
CA VAL A 305 -14.59 -21.12 -36.34
C VAL A 305 -15.77 -22.10 -36.45
N ALA A 306 -15.62 -23.30 -35.89
CA ALA A 306 -16.72 -24.23 -35.72
C ALA A 306 -16.59 -24.99 -34.39
N GLY A 307 -17.22 -24.46 -33.35
CA GLY A 307 -17.50 -25.19 -32.11
C GLY A 307 -16.37 -25.25 -31.10
N GLY A 308 -16.14 -24.13 -30.40
CA GLY A 308 -15.64 -24.11 -29.01
C GLY A 308 -14.40 -24.95 -28.69
N LEU A 309 -13.23 -24.43 -29.06
CA LEU A 309 -11.91 -24.50 -28.42
C LEU A 309 -10.85 -24.23 -29.50
N THR A 310 -10.43 -22.97 -29.66
CA THR A 310 -9.27 -22.63 -30.49
C THR A 310 -8.00 -23.11 -29.77
N GLU A 311 -7.14 -23.84 -30.48
CA GLU A 311 -5.79 -24.14 -29.98
C GLU A 311 -5.04 -22.82 -29.73
N PRO A 312 -4.21 -22.71 -28.67
CA PRO A 312 -3.51 -21.47 -28.35
C PRO A 312 -2.53 -21.07 -29.47
N PRO A 313 -2.34 -19.77 -29.71
CA PRO A 313 -1.35 -19.29 -30.67
C PRO A 313 0.05 -19.78 -30.29
N ALA A 314 0.82 -20.21 -31.29
CA ALA A 314 2.22 -20.54 -31.06
C ALA A 314 3.06 -19.27 -30.94
N LEU A 315 3.84 -19.19 -29.86
CA LEU A 315 4.74 -18.08 -29.58
C LEU A 315 5.70 -17.80 -30.76
N GLU A 316 6.14 -18.86 -31.43
CA GLU A 316 7.07 -18.82 -32.56
C GLU A 316 6.43 -18.33 -33.87
N ASN A 317 5.09 -18.36 -33.96
CA ASN A 317 4.33 -17.90 -35.12
C ASN A 317 3.92 -16.42 -35.01
N ILE A 318 4.14 -15.78 -33.86
CA ILE A 318 3.79 -14.36 -33.67
C ILE A 318 4.74 -13.50 -34.52
N PRO A 319 4.23 -12.68 -35.46
CA PRO A 319 5.07 -11.79 -36.24
C PRO A 319 5.87 -10.84 -35.33
N LEU A 320 7.15 -10.62 -35.65
CA LEU A 320 8.05 -9.81 -34.82
C LEU A 320 7.50 -8.40 -34.56
N ASP A 321 6.90 -7.76 -35.56
CA ASP A 321 6.34 -6.41 -35.41
C ASP A 321 5.11 -6.38 -34.49
N LEU A 322 4.30 -7.45 -34.50
CA LEU A 322 3.18 -7.59 -33.57
C LEU A 322 3.68 -7.83 -32.14
N PHE A 323 4.72 -8.65 -31.97
CA PHE A 323 5.34 -8.85 -30.66
C PHE A 323 5.98 -7.54 -30.15
N ARG A 324 6.66 -6.78 -31.02
CA ARG A 324 7.18 -5.46 -30.66
C ARG A 324 6.05 -4.52 -30.23
N ALA A 325 4.98 -4.39 -31.01
CA ALA A 325 3.82 -3.58 -30.66
C ALA A 325 3.18 -3.98 -29.31
N PHE A 326 3.14 -5.29 -29.02
CA PHE A 326 2.67 -5.83 -27.75
C PHE A 326 3.55 -5.34 -26.57
N LYS A 327 4.87 -5.34 -26.74
CA LYS A 327 5.82 -4.85 -25.71
C LYS A 327 5.84 -3.33 -25.59
N GLU A 328 5.74 -2.60 -26.70
CA GLU A 328 5.60 -1.13 -26.72
C GLU A 328 4.31 -0.65 -26.05
N ALA A 329 3.26 -1.48 -26.02
CA ALA A 329 2.06 -1.25 -25.23
C ALA A 329 2.21 -1.66 -23.74
N ALA A 330 3.41 -2.03 -23.30
CA ALA A 330 3.74 -2.54 -21.97
C ALA A 330 2.94 -3.77 -21.51
N LEU A 331 2.44 -4.59 -22.43
CA LEU A 331 1.82 -5.86 -22.05
C LEU A 331 2.92 -6.84 -21.58
N SER A 332 2.71 -7.42 -20.41
CA SER A 332 3.74 -8.22 -19.73
C SER A 332 4.00 -9.56 -20.39
N ASP A 333 5.18 -10.12 -20.15
CA ASP A 333 5.54 -11.49 -20.53
C ASP A 333 4.54 -12.48 -19.92
N ARG A 334 4.05 -12.21 -18.70
CA ARG A 334 2.99 -12.97 -18.04
C ARG A 334 1.66 -12.92 -18.82
N ARG A 335 1.30 -11.77 -19.39
CA ARG A 335 0.10 -11.65 -20.22
C ARG A 335 0.26 -12.42 -21.53
N LEU A 336 1.41 -12.32 -22.18
CA LEU A 336 1.64 -13.09 -23.41
C LEU A 336 1.69 -14.60 -23.14
N ALA A 337 2.28 -15.01 -22.02
CA ALA A 337 2.30 -16.40 -21.56
C ALA A 337 0.88 -16.93 -21.37
N TYR A 338 0.00 -16.11 -20.78
CA TYR A 338 -1.42 -16.41 -20.66
C TYR A 338 -2.09 -16.63 -22.03
N LEU A 339 -1.92 -15.71 -22.98
CA LEU A 339 -2.54 -15.78 -24.31
C LEU A 339 -2.05 -16.98 -25.12
N THR A 340 -0.76 -17.33 -24.99
CA THR A 340 -0.11 -18.43 -25.73
C THR A 340 -0.13 -19.77 -24.99
N LYS A 341 -0.68 -19.83 -23.76
CA LYS A 341 -0.62 -20.98 -22.85
C LYS A 341 0.80 -21.52 -22.65
N ARG A 342 1.77 -20.60 -22.56
CA ARG A 342 3.17 -20.86 -22.23
C ARG A 342 3.47 -20.39 -20.81
N THR A 343 4.67 -20.67 -20.33
CA THR A 343 5.20 -20.09 -19.10
C THR A 343 5.81 -18.71 -19.36
N GLU A 344 5.85 -17.88 -18.32
CA GLU A 344 6.48 -16.55 -18.39
C GLU A 344 7.98 -16.64 -18.75
N ASP A 345 8.67 -17.68 -18.28
CA ASP A 345 10.10 -17.88 -18.56
C ASP A 345 10.36 -18.27 -20.02
N GLU A 346 9.49 -19.10 -20.63
CA GLU A 346 9.54 -19.40 -22.07
C GLU A 346 9.36 -18.13 -22.91
N VAL A 347 8.38 -17.29 -22.54
CA VAL A 347 8.15 -16.00 -23.23
C VAL A 347 9.34 -15.07 -23.09
N ARG A 348 9.88 -14.91 -21.88
CA ARG A 348 11.08 -14.09 -21.62
C ARG A 348 12.27 -14.56 -22.45
N ALA A 349 12.55 -15.87 -22.45
CA ALA A 349 13.65 -16.45 -23.19
C ALA A 349 13.52 -16.21 -24.70
N TYR A 350 12.32 -16.45 -25.25
CA TYR A 350 12.05 -16.21 -26.66
C TYR A 350 12.15 -14.73 -27.02
N ARG A 351 11.55 -13.83 -26.21
CA ARG A 351 11.65 -12.38 -26.38
C ARG A 351 13.12 -11.91 -26.45
N LYS A 352 13.96 -12.39 -25.53
CA LYS A 352 15.40 -12.10 -25.53
C LYS A 352 16.11 -12.66 -26.76
N SER A 353 15.72 -13.83 -27.25
CA SER A 353 16.31 -14.43 -28.47
C SER A 353 16.04 -13.59 -29.74
N LEU A 354 14.96 -12.82 -29.74
CA LEU A 354 14.60 -11.87 -30.80
C LEU A 354 15.27 -10.49 -30.66
N GLY A 355 16.04 -10.27 -29.58
CA GLY A 355 16.60 -8.95 -29.27
C GLY A 355 15.57 -7.93 -28.78
N LEU A 356 14.35 -8.35 -28.42
CA LEU A 356 13.31 -7.48 -27.86
C LEU A 356 13.53 -7.26 -26.36
N ILE A 357 14.53 -6.44 -26.04
CA ILE A 357 14.85 -6.04 -24.66
C ILE A 357 14.45 -4.58 -24.43
N PRO A 358 14.00 -4.20 -23.23
CA PRO A 358 13.75 -2.80 -22.95
C PRO A 358 15.08 -2.04 -22.87
N VAL A 359 15.01 -0.76 -23.18
CA VAL A 359 16.04 0.25 -22.90
C VAL A 359 15.56 1.10 -21.71
N TYR A 360 16.47 1.86 -21.10
CA TYR A 360 16.11 2.79 -20.03
C TYR A 360 16.35 4.23 -20.46
N LYS A 361 15.37 5.09 -20.16
CA LYS A 361 15.40 6.53 -20.42
C LYS A 361 15.48 7.31 -19.13
N ARG A 362 16.02 8.53 -19.17
CA ARG A 362 16.14 9.40 -17.99
C ARG A 362 15.00 10.40 -17.89
N VAL A 363 14.58 10.67 -16.66
CA VAL A 363 13.82 11.87 -16.30
C VAL A 363 14.81 13.04 -16.23
N ASP A 364 14.53 14.11 -16.98
CA ASP A 364 15.48 15.22 -17.16
C ASP A 364 14.88 16.63 -16.99
N THR A 365 13.57 16.75 -16.76
CA THR A 365 12.78 17.99 -16.68
C THR A 365 12.64 18.80 -17.97
N CYS A 366 13.31 18.45 -19.07
CA CYS A 366 13.47 19.32 -20.23
C CYS A 366 13.30 18.66 -21.60
N GLY A 367 12.87 17.39 -21.66
CA GLY A 367 12.62 16.69 -22.93
C GLY A 367 13.88 16.58 -23.78
N ALA A 368 14.99 16.19 -23.14
CA ALA A 368 16.32 16.04 -23.71
C ALA A 368 16.97 17.31 -24.29
N GLU A 369 16.45 18.52 -24.02
CA GLU A 369 17.12 19.77 -24.42
C GLU A 369 18.49 19.93 -23.73
N PHE A 370 18.61 19.46 -22.48
CA PHE A 370 19.84 19.46 -21.70
C PHE A 370 20.16 18.08 -21.16
N GLU A 371 21.46 17.79 -21.05
CA GLU A 371 21.95 16.54 -20.45
C GLU A 371 21.54 16.43 -18.97
N SER A 372 20.92 15.31 -18.61
CA SER A 372 20.63 14.92 -17.22
C SER A 372 21.80 14.14 -16.61
N PHE A 373 22.28 14.62 -15.46
CA PHE A 373 23.33 13.96 -14.69
C PHE A 373 22.78 13.04 -13.59
N THR A 374 21.46 13.00 -13.44
CA THR A 374 20.79 12.22 -12.40
C THR A 374 20.22 10.95 -13.03
N PRO A 375 20.66 9.75 -12.60
CA PRO A 375 20.16 8.47 -13.12
C PRO A 375 18.79 8.12 -12.49
N TYR A 376 17.81 8.95 -12.79
CA TYR A 376 16.39 8.69 -12.53
C TYR A 376 15.79 8.08 -13.80
N LEU A 377 15.58 6.77 -13.78
CA LEU A 377 15.38 5.93 -14.96
C LEU A 377 13.99 5.27 -14.99
N TYR A 378 13.50 5.03 -16.21
CA TYR A 378 12.34 4.18 -16.48
C TYR A 378 12.56 3.35 -17.75
N SER A 379 11.97 2.15 -17.81
CA SER A 379 12.07 1.25 -18.95
C SER A 379 11.11 1.63 -20.07
N THR A 380 11.53 1.40 -21.32
CA THR A 380 10.67 1.47 -22.50
C THR A 380 11.21 0.56 -23.62
N TYR A 381 10.39 0.25 -24.62
CA TYR A 381 10.80 -0.49 -25.81
C TYR A 381 11.12 0.47 -26.97
N GLU A 382 12.20 1.24 -26.84
CA GLU A 382 12.80 2.08 -27.88
C GLU A 382 14.23 1.59 -28.24
N GLU A 383 14.99 2.37 -29.02
CA GLU A 383 16.30 1.97 -29.54
C GLU A 383 17.50 2.34 -28.65
N GLU A 384 17.51 3.55 -28.06
CA GLU A 384 18.67 4.07 -27.31
C GLU A 384 18.52 3.85 -25.80
N ASP A 385 19.56 3.28 -25.17
CA ASP A 385 19.63 3.03 -23.73
C ASP A 385 20.54 4.05 -23.00
N GLU A 386 19.96 4.75 -22.03
CA GLU A 386 20.57 5.78 -21.21
C GLU A 386 20.89 5.31 -19.79
N ALA A 387 20.69 4.01 -19.48
CA ALA A 387 21.05 3.43 -18.19
C ALA A 387 22.50 3.77 -17.83
N GLN A 388 23.45 3.50 -18.73
CA GLN A 388 24.89 3.71 -18.50
C GLN A 388 25.35 3.15 -17.13
N PRO A 389 25.23 1.84 -16.89
CA PRO A 389 25.63 1.21 -15.63
C PRO A 389 27.15 1.36 -15.40
N THR A 390 27.57 1.53 -14.14
CA THR A 390 28.99 1.64 -13.78
C THR A 390 29.60 0.28 -13.38
N ASP A 391 30.91 0.23 -13.15
CA ASP A 391 31.62 -0.96 -12.65
C ASP A 391 31.75 -1.00 -11.11
N ARG A 392 31.16 -0.03 -10.39
CA ARG A 392 31.19 -0.01 -8.92
C ARG A 392 30.46 -1.24 -8.36
N PRO A 393 30.83 -1.73 -7.15
CA PRO A 393 30.06 -2.78 -6.50
C PRO A 393 28.66 -2.23 -6.14
N LYS A 394 27.64 -2.83 -6.74
CA LYS A 394 26.25 -2.36 -6.60
C LYS A 394 25.44 -3.22 -5.65
N ILE A 395 24.60 -2.58 -4.85
CA ILE A 395 23.53 -3.25 -4.11
C ILE A 395 22.19 -2.69 -4.55
N MET A 396 21.32 -3.57 -5.02
CA MET A 396 19.96 -3.25 -5.39
C MET A 396 19.02 -3.45 -4.21
N ILE A 397 18.11 -2.50 -4.01
CA ILE A 397 17.11 -2.49 -2.94
C ILE A 397 15.74 -2.47 -3.61
N LEU A 398 14.94 -3.52 -3.39
CA LEU A 398 13.57 -3.56 -3.87
C LEU A 398 12.66 -2.90 -2.85
N GLY A 399 11.96 -1.85 -3.29
CA GLY A 399 11.04 -1.07 -2.47
C GLY A 399 9.72 -1.80 -2.16
N SER A 400 8.74 -1.04 -1.70
CA SER A 400 7.45 -1.58 -1.26
C SER A 400 6.34 -1.56 -2.31
N GLY A 401 6.50 -0.86 -3.43
CA GLY A 401 5.38 -0.58 -4.33
C GLY A 401 4.33 0.30 -3.62
N PRO A 402 3.05 0.28 -4.08
CA PRO A 402 2.03 1.14 -3.53
C PRO A 402 1.76 0.85 -2.05
N ASN A 403 1.58 1.92 -1.28
CA ASN A 403 1.06 1.82 0.07
C ASN A 403 -0.32 1.18 0.06
N ARG A 404 -0.56 0.31 1.06
CA ARG A 404 -1.85 -0.34 1.34
C ARG A 404 -1.94 -0.70 2.82
N ILE A 405 -3.14 -1.00 3.31
CA ILE A 405 -3.31 -1.42 4.71
C ILE A 405 -2.45 -2.67 4.97
N GLY A 406 -1.55 -2.57 5.95
CA GLY A 406 -0.58 -3.60 6.31
C GLY A 406 0.81 -3.45 5.67
N GLN A 407 0.94 -2.64 4.61
CA GLN A 407 2.19 -2.36 3.89
C GLN A 407 2.27 -0.86 3.60
N GLY A 408 2.77 -0.09 4.56
CA GLY A 408 2.85 1.37 4.50
C GLY A 408 4.28 1.90 4.47
N ILE A 409 4.41 3.14 4.93
CA ILE A 409 5.65 3.94 4.91
C ILE A 409 6.77 3.35 5.77
N GLU A 410 6.47 2.42 6.66
CA GLU A 410 7.44 1.78 7.55
C GLU A 410 8.48 0.98 6.75
N PHE A 411 8.06 0.39 5.64
CA PHE A 411 8.94 -0.33 4.72
C PHE A 411 9.76 0.62 3.83
N ASP A 412 9.17 1.75 3.42
CA ASP A 412 9.89 2.81 2.70
C ASP A 412 11.03 3.39 3.56
N TYR A 413 10.76 3.64 4.85
CA TYR A 413 11.76 4.06 5.83
C TYR A 413 12.95 3.09 5.88
N CYS A 414 12.67 1.78 5.92
CA CYS A 414 13.70 0.75 5.95
C CYS A 414 14.55 0.75 4.67
N CYS A 415 13.91 0.87 3.50
CA CYS A 415 14.59 0.94 2.20
C CYS A 415 15.48 2.17 2.07
N CYS A 416 15.00 3.35 2.50
CA CYS A 416 15.79 4.59 2.51
C CYS A 416 17.03 4.45 3.40
N HIS A 417 16.84 3.96 4.63
CA HIS A 417 17.95 3.76 5.57
C HIS A 417 18.98 2.76 5.05
N ALA A 418 18.56 1.71 4.33
CA ALA A 418 19.49 0.80 3.66
C ALA A 418 20.30 1.51 2.57
N SER A 419 19.65 2.30 1.71
CA SER A 419 20.35 3.06 0.67
C SER A 419 21.40 4.00 1.28
N PHE A 420 21.02 4.79 2.28
CA PHE A 420 21.94 5.72 2.93
C PHE A 420 23.17 5.01 3.55
N ALA A 421 22.93 3.90 4.26
CA ALA A 421 24.01 3.16 4.92
C ALA A 421 24.96 2.47 3.93
N LEU A 422 24.42 1.90 2.86
CA LEU A 422 25.21 1.18 1.86
C LEU A 422 25.99 2.15 0.96
N HIS A 423 25.42 3.30 0.63
CA HIS A 423 26.13 4.38 -0.04
C HIS A 423 27.33 4.86 0.78
N GLU A 424 27.12 5.13 2.08
CA GLU A 424 28.19 5.50 3.02
C GLU A 424 29.27 4.41 3.14
N ALA A 425 28.90 3.13 2.98
CA ALA A 425 29.83 2.00 2.95
C ALA A 425 30.55 1.82 1.60
N GLY A 426 30.30 2.70 0.61
CA GLY A 426 31.00 2.75 -0.67
C GLY A 426 30.35 1.96 -1.80
N PHE A 427 29.20 1.33 -1.57
CA PHE A 427 28.43 0.69 -2.63
C PHE A 427 27.76 1.74 -3.52
N GLU A 428 27.51 1.37 -4.77
CA GLU A 428 26.55 2.09 -5.61
C GLU A 428 25.15 1.54 -5.33
N THR A 429 24.26 2.37 -4.79
CA THR A 429 22.92 1.92 -4.40
C THR A 429 21.92 2.08 -5.53
N ILE A 430 21.17 1.02 -5.79
CA ILE A 430 20.13 1.00 -6.83
C ILE A 430 18.78 0.83 -6.14
N MET A 431 17.91 1.83 -6.21
CA MET A 431 16.53 1.72 -5.73
C MET A 431 15.60 1.32 -6.86
N VAL A 432 14.74 0.33 -6.63
CA VAL A 432 13.66 -0.04 -7.55
C VAL A 432 12.34 0.09 -6.80
N ASN A 433 11.49 1.05 -7.19
CA ASN A 433 10.19 1.27 -6.57
C ASN A 433 9.27 2.10 -7.49
N CYS A 434 7.95 2.04 -7.29
CA CYS A 434 6.95 2.73 -8.13
C CYS A 434 5.93 3.56 -7.35
N ASN A 435 6.20 3.84 -6.07
CA ASN A 435 5.31 4.65 -5.24
C ASN A 435 5.72 6.14 -5.29
N PRO A 436 4.89 7.05 -5.85
CA PRO A 436 5.25 8.45 -6.01
C PRO A 436 5.25 9.24 -4.69
N GLU A 437 4.59 8.74 -3.64
CA GLU A 437 4.48 9.42 -2.34
C GLU A 437 5.75 9.29 -1.48
N THR A 438 6.68 8.43 -1.88
CA THR A 438 7.74 7.94 -1.01
C THR A 438 9.08 8.67 -1.15
N VAL A 439 9.90 8.56 -0.09
CA VAL A 439 11.26 9.11 -0.10
C VAL A 439 12.21 8.19 -0.87
N SER A 440 11.95 6.87 -0.94
CA SER A 440 12.79 5.97 -1.74
C SER A 440 12.80 6.31 -3.23
N THR A 441 11.70 6.85 -3.76
CA THR A 441 11.62 7.33 -5.15
C THR A 441 12.05 8.79 -5.30
N ASP A 442 12.70 9.38 -4.30
CA ASP A 442 13.49 10.59 -4.49
C ASP A 442 14.84 10.23 -5.10
N TYR A 443 15.24 10.93 -6.16
CA TYR A 443 16.49 10.67 -6.84
C TYR A 443 17.71 11.01 -5.97
N ASP A 444 17.53 11.82 -4.92
CA ASP A 444 18.57 12.11 -3.93
C ASP A 444 18.80 10.93 -2.95
N THR A 445 17.92 9.91 -2.92
CA THR A 445 17.97 8.81 -1.94
C THR A 445 18.95 7.69 -2.30
N SER A 446 19.19 7.47 -3.59
CA SER A 446 20.05 6.39 -4.09
C SER A 446 20.96 6.89 -5.20
N ASP A 447 22.09 6.22 -5.43
CA ASP A 447 22.96 6.56 -6.56
C ASP A 447 22.21 6.41 -7.89
N ARG A 448 21.28 5.45 -7.99
CA ARG A 448 20.51 5.13 -9.21
C ARG A 448 19.08 4.74 -8.85
N LEU A 449 18.09 5.42 -9.44
CA LEU A 449 16.67 5.18 -9.20
C LEU A 449 16.02 4.61 -10.45
N TYR A 450 15.42 3.42 -10.34
CA TYR A 450 14.55 2.84 -11.35
C TYR A 450 13.10 2.94 -10.88
N PHE A 451 12.32 3.80 -11.53
CA PHE A 451 10.90 3.99 -11.23
C PHE A 451 10.06 2.96 -12.01
N GLU A 452 10.15 1.72 -11.55
CA GLU A 452 9.69 0.53 -12.27
C GLU A 452 8.74 -0.34 -11.43
N PRO A 453 7.85 -1.10 -12.08
CA PRO A 453 7.02 -2.09 -11.39
C PRO A 453 7.88 -3.14 -10.67
N LEU A 454 7.43 -3.58 -9.49
CA LEU A 454 8.08 -4.65 -8.74
C LEU A 454 7.57 -6.03 -9.19
N THR A 455 7.83 -6.36 -10.45
CA THR A 455 7.53 -7.69 -11.00
C THR A 455 8.82 -8.46 -11.31
N PHE A 456 8.72 -9.78 -11.44
CA PHE A 456 9.86 -10.59 -11.86
C PHE A 456 10.43 -10.14 -13.21
N GLU A 457 9.57 -9.85 -14.19
CA GLU A 457 9.98 -9.38 -15.51
C GLU A 457 10.81 -8.09 -15.43
N ASP A 458 10.27 -7.07 -14.76
CA ASP A 458 10.84 -5.74 -14.69
C ASP A 458 12.13 -5.73 -13.84
N VAL A 459 12.14 -6.41 -12.69
CA VAL A 459 13.34 -6.55 -11.84
C VAL A 459 14.45 -7.30 -12.57
N MET A 460 14.13 -8.40 -13.28
CA MET A 460 15.14 -9.14 -14.03
C MET A 460 15.71 -8.34 -15.21
N ASN A 461 14.92 -7.45 -15.83
CA ASN A 461 15.45 -6.54 -16.86
C ASN A 461 16.51 -5.61 -16.27
N ILE A 462 16.28 -5.08 -15.06
CA ILE A 462 17.27 -4.23 -14.37
C ILE A 462 18.49 -5.05 -13.96
N VAL A 463 18.31 -6.26 -13.44
CA VAL A 463 19.42 -7.17 -13.08
C VAL A 463 20.29 -7.50 -14.29
N ASP A 464 19.68 -7.76 -15.45
CA ASP A 464 20.39 -8.06 -16.70
C ASP A 464 21.31 -6.90 -17.14
N VAL A 465 20.87 -5.65 -16.93
CA VAL A 465 21.62 -4.43 -17.25
C VAL A 465 22.67 -4.11 -16.18
N GLU A 466 22.26 -4.09 -14.91
CA GLU A 466 23.07 -3.58 -13.80
C GLU A 466 24.05 -4.58 -13.21
N LYS A 467 23.70 -5.88 -13.27
CA LYS A 467 24.46 -7.00 -12.72
C LYS A 467 24.90 -6.73 -11.26
N PRO A 468 23.95 -6.45 -10.34
CA PRO A 468 24.27 -6.09 -8.98
C PRO A 468 25.03 -7.21 -8.25
N THR A 469 25.91 -6.82 -7.33
CA THR A 469 26.65 -7.78 -6.48
C THR A 469 25.78 -8.34 -5.36
N GLY A 470 24.70 -7.65 -5.00
CA GLY A 470 23.71 -8.11 -4.04
C GLY A 470 22.34 -7.45 -4.25
N VAL A 471 21.27 -8.16 -3.90
CA VAL A 471 19.90 -7.67 -3.94
C VAL A 471 19.21 -7.88 -2.59
N ILE A 472 18.62 -6.83 -2.04
CA ILE A 472 17.88 -6.83 -0.78
C ILE A 472 16.38 -6.90 -1.08
N VAL A 473 15.71 -7.90 -0.51
CA VAL A 473 14.26 -8.16 -0.68
C VAL A 473 13.48 -8.12 0.63
N GLN A 474 14.19 -8.02 1.77
CA GLN A 474 13.64 -8.18 3.12
C GLN A 474 13.16 -6.86 3.75
N LEU A 475 13.30 -5.73 3.05
CA LEU A 475 13.02 -4.40 3.60
C LEU A 475 11.75 -3.74 3.03
N GLY A 476 11.32 -4.14 1.83
CA GLY A 476 10.16 -3.57 1.14
C GLY A 476 8.80 -4.23 1.46
N GLY A 477 8.72 -5.10 2.48
CA GLY A 477 7.48 -5.78 2.83
C GLY A 477 7.14 -6.95 1.88
N GLN A 478 5.86 -7.26 1.68
CA GLN A 478 5.45 -8.51 1.04
C GLN A 478 5.73 -8.58 -0.46
N THR A 479 5.70 -7.44 -1.16
CA THR A 479 5.90 -7.37 -2.61
C THR A 479 7.24 -7.96 -3.05
N PRO A 480 8.40 -7.48 -2.55
CA PRO A 480 9.69 -8.09 -2.91
C PRO A 480 9.89 -9.50 -2.32
N LEU A 481 9.31 -9.82 -1.16
CA LEU A 481 9.35 -11.17 -0.61
C LEU A 481 8.72 -12.21 -1.54
N ASN A 482 7.59 -11.88 -2.15
CA ASN A 482 6.91 -12.76 -3.10
C ASN A 482 7.77 -13.06 -4.35
N LEU A 483 8.77 -12.22 -4.65
CA LEU A 483 9.70 -12.43 -5.75
C LEU A 483 10.97 -13.20 -5.33
N ALA A 484 11.26 -13.27 -4.03
CA ALA A 484 12.57 -13.68 -3.51
C ALA A 484 13.01 -15.06 -4.01
N MET A 485 12.14 -16.07 -3.93
CA MET A 485 12.47 -17.43 -4.36
C MET A 485 12.71 -17.50 -5.87
N ARG A 486 11.82 -16.90 -6.67
CA ARG A 486 11.92 -16.91 -8.14
C ARG A 486 13.17 -16.16 -8.62
N LEU A 487 13.51 -15.04 -8.00
CA LEU A 487 14.75 -14.31 -8.28
C LEU A 487 15.98 -15.15 -7.93
N HIS A 488 15.95 -15.83 -6.78
CA HIS A 488 17.05 -16.71 -6.36
C HIS A 488 17.27 -17.88 -7.32
N GLU A 489 16.21 -18.55 -7.74
CA GLU A 489 16.25 -19.63 -8.73
C GLU A 489 16.76 -19.15 -10.09
N ALA A 490 16.48 -17.90 -10.46
CA ALA A 490 17.02 -17.25 -11.65
C ALA A 490 18.50 -16.82 -11.53
N GLY A 491 19.14 -17.05 -10.38
CA GLY A 491 20.55 -16.75 -10.14
C GLY A 491 20.84 -15.34 -9.63
N VAL A 492 19.82 -14.59 -9.19
CA VAL A 492 20.00 -13.26 -8.59
C VAL A 492 20.69 -13.40 -7.22
N PRO A 493 21.75 -12.62 -6.92
CA PRO A 493 22.47 -12.71 -5.65
C PRO A 493 21.67 -12.04 -4.53
N ILE A 494 20.69 -12.74 -3.97
CA ILE A 494 19.95 -12.27 -2.78
C ILE A 494 20.91 -12.27 -1.58
N ILE A 495 21.10 -11.11 -0.95
CA ILE A 495 21.93 -10.94 0.25
C ILE A 495 21.07 -10.80 1.50
N GLY A 496 21.64 -11.07 2.69
CA GLY A 496 20.89 -11.14 3.94
C GLY A 496 20.31 -12.52 4.23
N THR A 497 19.19 -12.57 4.96
CA THR A 497 18.47 -13.81 5.24
C THR A 497 18.10 -14.50 3.93
N SER A 498 18.40 -15.80 3.82
CA SER A 498 18.18 -16.55 2.58
C SER A 498 16.69 -16.68 2.23
N PRO A 499 16.33 -16.75 0.94
CA PRO A 499 14.95 -17.02 0.52
C PRO A 499 14.37 -18.33 1.10
N ASP A 500 15.19 -19.37 1.27
CA ASP A 500 14.75 -20.62 1.90
C ASP A 500 14.48 -20.45 3.41
N SER A 501 15.28 -19.64 4.12
CA SER A 501 15.03 -19.29 5.52
C SER A 501 13.76 -18.46 5.69
N ILE A 502 13.47 -17.58 4.73
CA ILE A 502 12.21 -16.82 4.70
C ILE A 502 11.03 -17.77 4.49
N ASP A 503 11.12 -18.64 3.48
CA ASP A 503 10.09 -19.64 3.18
C ASP A 503 9.88 -20.62 4.35
N LEU A 504 10.95 -21.06 5.02
CA LEU A 504 10.90 -21.87 6.24
C LEU A 504 10.08 -21.22 7.37
N ALA A 505 10.11 -19.89 7.49
CA ALA A 505 9.36 -19.17 8.50
C ALA A 505 7.90 -18.86 8.07
N GLU A 506 7.67 -18.66 6.77
CA GLU A 506 6.32 -18.41 6.22
C GLU A 506 5.51 -19.71 6.04
N ASP A 507 6.16 -20.83 5.70
CA ASP A 507 5.55 -22.15 5.59
C ASP A 507 5.32 -22.76 6.99
N ARG A 508 4.05 -22.93 7.36
CA ARG A 508 3.67 -23.38 8.70
C ARG A 508 4.05 -24.82 9.01
N LYS A 509 4.15 -25.70 8.02
CA LYS A 509 4.56 -27.09 8.27
C LYS A 509 6.05 -27.15 8.56
N ARG A 510 6.85 -26.43 7.78
CA ARG A 510 8.29 -26.30 7.99
C ARG A 510 8.57 -25.57 9.31
N PHE A 511 7.88 -24.45 9.56
CA PHE A 511 8.01 -23.67 10.78
C PHE A 511 7.56 -24.44 12.02
N GLY A 512 6.43 -25.13 11.97
CA GLY A 512 5.94 -25.95 13.09
C GLY A 512 6.92 -27.07 13.45
N SER A 513 7.48 -27.74 12.45
CA SER A 513 8.51 -28.77 12.65
C SER A 513 9.77 -28.18 13.30
N LEU A 514 10.17 -26.97 12.91
CA LEU A 514 11.28 -26.24 13.51
C LEU A 514 11.01 -25.91 14.98
N LEU A 515 9.80 -25.42 15.32
CA LEU A 515 9.44 -25.12 16.71
C LEU A 515 9.44 -26.38 17.59
N ASP A 516 8.93 -27.49 17.07
CA ASP A 516 8.95 -28.79 17.77
C ASP A 516 10.39 -29.26 18.04
N GLU A 517 11.29 -29.15 17.06
CA GLU A 517 12.71 -29.47 17.21
C GLU A 517 13.39 -28.59 18.28
N LEU A 518 13.07 -27.30 18.29
CA LEU A 518 13.65 -26.34 19.24
C LEU A 518 13.03 -26.42 20.64
N GLY A 519 11.93 -27.17 20.82
CA GLY A 519 11.15 -27.24 22.04
C GLY A 519 10.44 -25.93 22.38
N ILE A 520 10.02 -25.18 21.36
CA ILE A 520 9.37 -23.87 21.51
C ILE A 520 7.85 -24.06 21.37
N PRO A 521 7.04 -23.64 22.36
CA PRO A 521 5.59 -23.73 22.28
C PRO A 521 4.98 -22.90 21.15
N GLN A 522 4.02 -23.50 20.43
CA GLN A 522 3.09 -22.83 19.52
C GLN A 522 1.64 -23.26 19.85
N PRO A 523 0.63 -22.47 19.47
CA PRO A 523 -0.76 -22.90 19.53
C PRO A 523 -0.98 -24.21 18.73
N GLU A 524 -1.88 -25.07 19.22
CA GLU A 524 -2.26 -26.27 18.46
C GLU A 524 -2.88 -25.85 17.12
N ASN A 525 -2.46 -26.47 16.02
CA ASN A 525 -2.83 -26.02 14.68
C ASN A 525 -3.02 -27.17 13.68
N GLY A 526 -3.56 -26.85 12.52
CA GLY A 526 -3.69 -27.74 11.37
C GLY A 526 -3.94 -26.98 10.08
N THR A 527 -3.93 -27.72 8.97
CA THR A 527 -4.03 -27.17 7.62
C THR A 527 -5.12 -27.92 6.84
N ALA A 528 -6.05 -27.19 6.24
CA ALA A 528 -7.19 -27.73 5.51
C ALA A 528 -7.26 -27.17 4.09
N THR A 529 -7.58 -28.02 3.13
CA THR A 529 -7.89 -27.63 1.74
C THR A 529 -9.37 -27.78 1.40
N SER A 530 -10.14 -28.40 2.30
CA SER A 530 -11.58 -28.59 2.15
C SER A 530 -12.32 -28.30 3.45
N ILE A 531 -13.62 -28.00 3.34
CA ILE A 531 -14.51 -27.81 4.49
C ILE A 531 -14.49 -29.04 5.41
N ALA A 532 -14.50 -30.25 4.85
CA ALA A 532 -14.51 -31.49 5.61
C ALA A 532 -13.23 -31.66 6.45
N GLU A 533 -12.06 -31.38 5.86
CA GLU A 533 -10.78 -31.39 6.59
C GLU A 533 -10.77 -30.32 7.69
N ALA A 534 -11.26 -29.12 7.38
CA ALA A 534 -11.30 -28.01 8.33
C ALA A 534 -12.10 -28.36 9.59
N ARG A 535 -13.26 -28.99 9.44
CA ARG A 535 -14.09 -29.45 10.57
C ARG A 535 -13.36 -30.44 11.46
N VAL A 536 -12.75 -31.47 10.87
CA VAL A 536 -12.00 -32.49 11.62
C VAL A 536 -10.86 -31.85 12.42
N ILE A 537 -10.16 -30.88 11.82
CA ILE A 537 -9.07 -30.16 12.49
C ILE A 537 -9.62 -29.28 13.62
N ALA A 538 -10.68 -28.51 13.37
CA ALA A 538 -11.27 -27.62 14.36
C ALA A 538 -11.89 -28.38 15.55
N GLU A 539 -12.50 -29.55 15.32
CA GLU A 539 -12.99 -30.42 16.39
C GLU A 539 -11.85 -30.97 17.25
N ARG A 540 -10.72 -31.34 16.64
CA ARG A 540 -9.53 -31.82 17.36
C ARG A 540 -8.93 -30.72 18.25
N ILE A 541 -8.78 -29.52 17.71
CA ILE A 541 -8.20 -28.35 18.39
C ILE A 541 -9.17 -27.78 19.46
N GLY A 542 -10.46 -27.78 19.16
CA GLY A 542 -11.53 -27.20 19.96
C GLY A 542 -11.69 -25.69 19.75
N TYR A 543 -12.94 -25.25 19.60
CA TYR A 543 -13.31 -23.84 19.44
C TYR A 543 -13.02 -22.98 20.70
N PRO A 544 -12.83 -21.65 20.55
CA PRO A 544 -12.67 -20.95 19.27
C PRO A 544 -11.35 -21.26 18.58
N VAL A 545 -11.35 -21.13 17.25
CA VAL A 545 -10.17 -21.29 16.38
C VAL A 545 -9.97 -20.04 15.53
N LEU A 546 -8.71 -19.71 15.25
CA LEU A 546 -8.33 -18.66 14.31
C LEU A 546 -8.12 -19.31 12.94
N VAL A 547 -8.85 -18.84 11.93
CA VAL A 547 -8.71 -19.29 10.55
C VAL A 547 -8.02 -18.24 9.70
N ARG A 548 -7.08 -18.65 8.86
CA ARG A 548 -6.30 -17.73 8.03
C ARG A 548 -5.79 -18.33 6.72
N PRO A 549 -5.73 -17.56 5.62
CA PRO A 549 -5.06 -18.00 4.39
C PRO A 549 -3.52 -18.04 4.56
N SER A 550 -2.84 -18.85 3.74
CA SER A 550 -1.37 -18.91 3.71
C SER A 550 -0.75 -17.79 2.85
N TYR A 551 0.48 -17.35 3.18
CA TYR A 551 1.27 -16.31 2.47
C TYR A 551 0.55 -14.96 2.33
N VAL A 552 0.04 -14.42 3.45
CA VAL A 552 -0.63 -13.11 3.51
C VAL A 552 -0.03 -12.23 4.59
N LEU A 553 -0.01 -10.91 4.37
CA LEU A 553 0.38 -9.90 5.34
C LEU A 553 -0.86 -9.18 5.89
N GLY A 554 -0.79 -8.71 7.14
CA GLY A 554 -1.80 -7.80 7.69
C GLY A 554 -3.11 -8.50 8.08
N GLY A 555 -3.04 -9.77 8.46
CA GLY A 555 -4.22 -10.50 8.93
C GLY A 555 -5.26 -10.74 7.85
N ARG A 556 -4.86 -10.74 6.56
CA ARG A 556 -5.83 -10.66 5.47
C ARG A 556 -6.79 -11.84 5.46
N ALA A 557 -8.09 -11.53 5.44
CA ALA A 557 -9.17 -12.50 5.53
C ALA A 557 -9.01 -13.48 6.71
N MET A 558 -8.40 -13.06 7.81
CA MET A 558 -8.39 -13.85 9.04
C MET A 558 -9.70 -13.68 9.80
N ALA A 559 -10.16 -14.73 10.47
CA ALA A 559 -11.35 -14.67 11.30
C ALA A 559 -11.21 -15.54 12.55
N ILE A 560 -11.82 -15.11 13.66
CA ILE A 560 -12.02 -15.98 14.83
C ILE A 560 -13.37 -16.67 14.65
N VAL A 561 -13.34 -17.98 14.71
CA VAL A 561 -14.51 -18.84 14.49
C VAL A 561 -14.84 -19.54 15.81
N TYR A 562 -16.08 -19.38 16.28
CA TYR A 562 -16.54 -19.90 17.57
C TYR A 562 -17.34 -21.21 17.45
N ASP A 563 -17.78 -21.58 16.26
CA ASP A 563 -18.59 -22.77 16.01
C ASP A 563 -18.43 -23.30 14.57
N GLU A 564 -18.92 -24.51 14.33
CA GLU A 564 -18.84 -25.21 13.04
C GLU A 564 -19.59 -24.50 11.91
N GLY A 565 -20.72 -23.85 12.19
CA GLY A 565 -21.51 -23.15 11.18
C GLY A 565 -20.75 -21.96 10.60
N SER A 566 -20.10 -21.20 11.48
CA SER A 566 -19.23 -20.09 11.13
C SER A 566 -17.97 -20.55 10.37
N LEU A 567 -17.42 -21.73 10.70
CA LEU A 567 -16.28 -22.32 9.98
C LEU A 567 -16.63 -22.63 8.52
N ASP A 568 -17.81 -23.23 8.31
CA ASP A 568 -18.33 -23.57 6.99
C ASP A 568 -18.48 -22.35 6.10
N GLU A 569 -19.06 -21.28 6.64
CA GLU A 569 -19.29 -20.02 5.93
C GLU A 569 -17.97 -19.37 5.53
N TYR A 570 -17.01 -19.33 6.47
CA TYR A 570 -15.66 -18.86 6.19
C TYR A 570 -15.01 -19.66 5.06
N MET A 571 -15.02 -21.00 5.15
CA MET A 571 -14.35 -21.85 4.16
C MET A 571 -14.98 -21.74 2.77
N ARG A 572 -16.32 -21.62 2.65
CA ARG A 572 -16.96 -21.37 1.35
C ARG A 572 -16.46 -20.08 0.70
N THR A 573 -16.31 -19.04 1.50
CA THR A 573 -15.82 -17.74 1.03
C THR A 573 -14.32 -17.79 0.71
N ALA A 574 -13.53 -18.45 1.56
CA ALA A 574 -12.07 -18.49 1.46
C ALA A 574 -11.55 -19.38 0.30
N VAL A 575 -12.23 -20.50 0.00
CA VAL A 575 -11.85 -21.40 -1.10
C VAL A 575 -11.93 -20.70 -2.47
N ASP A 576 -12.83 -19.73 -2.64
CA ASP A 576 -12.91 -18.90 -3.86
C ASP A 576 -11.68 -17.98 -4.02
N PHE A 577 -10.97 -17.63 -2.94
CA PHE A 577 -9.77 -16.78 -2.98
C PHE A 577 -8.47 -17.55 -3.22
N SER A 578 -8.44 -18.86 -2.98
CA SER A 578 -7.22 -19.66 -3.08
C SER A 578 -7.47 -21.10 -3.51
N HIS A 579 -7.75 -21.30 -4.81
CA HIS A 579 -7.87 -22.67 -5.36
C HIS A 579 -6.59 -23.52 -5.17
N ASP A 580 -5.42 -22.89 -4.99
CA ASP A 580 -4.13 -23.58 -4.86
C ASP A 580 -3.45 -23.45 -3.48
N ARG A 581 -4.06 -22.78 -2.48
CA ARG A 581 -3.42 -22.57 -1.16
C ARG A 581 -4.30 -23.05 0.00
N PRO A 582 -3.73 -23.75 0.98
CA PRO A 582 -4.49 -24.24 2.10
C PRO A 582 -4.84 -23.14 3.12
N VAL A 583 -5.95 -23.35 3.83
CA VAL A 583 -6.38 -22.57 4.99
C VAL A 583 -5.78 -23.17 6.26
N LEU A 584 -5.24 -22.30 7.10
CA LEU A 584 -4.67 -22.64 8.39
C LEU A 584 -5.73 -22.45 9.47
N ILE A 585 -5.74 -23.37 10.45
CA ILE A 585 -6.64 -23.36 11.60
C ILE A 585 -5.77 -23.49 12.84
N ASP A 586 -5.70 -22.43 13.64
CA ASP A 586 -4.91 -22.34 14.86
C ASP A 586 -5.84 -22.27 16.09
N LYS A 587 -5.42 -22.79 17.24
CA LYS A 587 -6.13 -22.57 18.50
C LYS A 587 -6.12 -21.08 18.82
N PHE A 588 -7.31 -20.49 18.96
CA PHE A 588 -7.39 -19.09 19.40
C PHE A 588 -7.09 -19.00 20.90
N LEU A 589 -6.06 -18.23 21.25
CA LEU A 589 -5.64 -18.01 22.63
C LEU A 589 -6.43 -16.84 23.24
N GLU A 590 -7.66 -17.09 23.67
CA GLU A 590 -8.51 -16.07 24.31
C GLU A 590 -7.82 -15.46 25.54
N GLN A 591 -7.98 -14.15 25.77
CA GLN A 591 -7.41 -13.44 26.93
C GLN A 591 -5.90 -13.62 27.09
N ALA A 592 -5.18 -13.70 25.97
CA ALA A 592 -3.73 -13.73 25.96
C ALA A 592 -3.16 -12.32 25.73
N ALA A 593 -2.04 -12.00 26.38
CA ALA A 593 -1.31 -10.76 26.09
C ALA A 593 -0.38 -10.99 24.88
N GLU A 594 -0.38 -10.07 23.92
CA GLU A 594 0.45 -10.15 22.72
C GLU A 594 1.70 -9.25 22.83
N PHE A 595 2.80 -9.72 22.24
CA PHE A 595 4.08 -9.01 22.25
C PHE A 595 4.77 -9.10 20.89
N ASP A 596 5.40 -8.00 20.48
CA ASP A 596 6.29 -7.95 19.32
C ASP A 596 7.74 -7.84 19.79
N VAL A 597 8.64 -8.61 19.17
CA VAL A 597 10.07 -8.52 19.40
C VAL A 597 10.79 -8.30 18.08
N ASP A 598 11.37 -7.10 17.92
CA ASP A 598 12.29 -6.83 16.82
C ASP A 598 13.72 -7.15 17.24
N ALA A 599 14.51 -7.73 16.33
CA ALA A 599 15.90 -8.08 16.57
C ALA A 599 16.77 -7.94 15.32
N LEU A 600 18.08 -7.75 15.56
CA LEU A 600 19.14 -7.86 14.56
C LEU A 600 19.93 -9.13 14.83
N ALA A 601 20.26 -9.90 13.79
CA ALA A 601 21.07 -11.11 13.95
C ALA A 601 22.00 -11.36 12.77
N ASP A 602 23.10 -12.04 13.07
CA ASP A 602 24.00 -12.72 12.13
C ASP A 602 24.63 -13.95 12.81
N GLU A 603 25.63 -14.58 12.19
CA GLU A 603 26.33 -15.72 12.80
C GLU A 603 27.18 -15.36 14.04
N THR A 604 27.36 -14.07 14.34
CA THR A 604 28.24 -13.58 15.40
C THR A 604 27.49 -13.10 16.63
N ALA A 605 26.27 -12.59 16.48
CA ALA A 605 25.45 -12.06 17.56
C ALA A 605 23.96 -12.05 17.21
N CYS A 606 23.12 -11.95 18.24
CA CYS A 606 21.70 -11.63 18.15
C CYS A 606 21.39 -10.53 19.16
N VAL A 607 21.02 -9.35 18.66
CA VAL A 607 20.70 -8.15 19.44
C VAL A 607 19.17 -7.98 19.45
N ILE A 608 18.57 -8.02 20.63
CA ILE A 608 17.15 -7.74 20.81
C ILE A 608 16.96 -6.22 20.78
N ALA A 609 16.25 -5.74 19.77
CA ALA A 609 16.09 -4.31 19.55
C ALA A 609 14.97 -3.70 20.42
N GLY A 610 13.90 -4.43 20.66
CA GLY A 610 12.84 -3.99 21.56
C GLY A 610 11.76 -5.05 21.74
N ILE A 611 11.33 -5.25 22.98
CA ILE A 611 10.20 -6.10 23.37
C ILE A 611 9.01 -5.19 23.66
N GLN A 612 8.03 -5.21 22.78
CA GLN A 612 6.86 -4.34 22.78
C GLN A 612 5.67 -5.11 23.34
N GLU A 613 5.01 -4.56 24.36
CA GLU A 613 3.76 -5.12 24.89
C GLU A 613 2.57 -4.47 24.22
N HIS A 614 1.64 -5.26 23.70
CA HIS A 614 0.39 -4.73 23.17
C HIS A 614 -0.58 -4.38 24.30
N ILE A 615 -1.39 -3.35 24.09
CA ILE A 615 -2.44 -2.93 25.03
C ILE A 615 -3.70 -3.78 24.84
N GLU A 616 -4.04 -4.06 23.59
CA GLU A 616 -5.08 -4.98 23.18
C GLU A 616 -4.62 -6.45 23.38
N GLU A 617 -5.59 -7.35 23.54
CA GLU A 617 -5.32 -8.78 23.67
C GLU A 617 -5.02 -9.45 22.32
N ALA A 618 -4.37 -10.61 22.36
CA ALA A 618 -4.15 -11.42 21.17
C ALA A 618 -5.47 -11.77 20.49
N GLY A 619 -5.54 -11.53 19.19
CA GLY A 619 -6.78 -11.58 18.41
C GLY A 619 -7.18 -10.24 17.84
N ILE A 620 -6.62 -9.15 18.36
CA ILE A 620 -6.51 -7.89 17.64
C ILE A 620 -5.17 -7.89 16.90
N HIS A 621 -5.19 -7.64 15.61
CA HIS A 621 -3.97 -7.69 14.80
C HIS A 621 -2.93 -6.67 15.29
N SER A 622 -1.65 -7.08 15.40
CA SER A 622 -0.52 -6.23 15.85
C SER A 622 -0.44 -4.83 15.23
N GLY A 623 -0.82 -4.71 13.95
CA GLY A 623 -0.90 -3.42 13.26
C GLY A 623 -1.96 -2.45 13.81
N ASP A 624 -3.08 -2.98 14.31
CA ASP A 624 -4.22 -2.27 14.91
C ASP A 624 -4.17 -2.21 16.44
N SER A 625 -3.16 -2.84 17.04
CA SER A 625 -2.88 -2.72 18.47
C SER A 625 -2.05 -1.47 18.75
N SER A 626 -2.37 -0.80 19.85
CA SER A 626 -1.41 0.09 20.51
C SER A 626 -0.37 -0.78 21.21
N CYS A 627 0.89 -0.36 21.22
CA CYS A 627 1.94 -1.08 21.93
C CYS A 627 2.85 -0.12 22.71
N VAL A 628 3.52 -0.64 23.74
CA VAL A 628 4.43 0.11 24.61
C VAL A 628 5.82 -0.51 24.66
N LEU A 629 6.83 0.35 24.62
CA LEU A 629 8.24 0.04 24.88
C LEU A 629 8.76 0.97 25.99
N PRO A 630 9.34 0.44 27.09
CA PRO A 630 9.48 -0.98 27.41
C PRO A 630 8.14 -1.60 27.86
N ALA A 631 8.04 -2.93 27.79
CA ALA A 631 6.90 -3.68 28.34
C ALA A 631 6.64 -3.34 29.83
N VAL A 632 5.37 -3.27 30.23
CA VAL A 632 4.88 -2.75 31.51
C VAL A 632 4.27 -3.79 32.44
N ARG A 633 3.59 -4.82 31.93
CA ARG A 633 2.84 -5.82 32.71
C ARG A 633 3.28 -7.25 32.41
N ILE A 634 4.59 -7.46 32.34
CA ILE A 634 5.19 -8.76 32.06
C ILE A 634 6.08 -9.23 33.21
N ALA A 635 6.04 -10.53 33.52
CA ALA A 635 6.94 -11.13 34.51
C ALA A 635 8.36 -11.29 33.92
N ALA A 636 9.39 -11.16 34.76
CA ALA A 636 10.79 -11.29 34.35
C ALA A 636 11.08 -12.63 33.65
N GLU A 637 10.46 -13.72 34.13
CA GLU A 637 10.63 -15.07 33.59
C GLU A 637 10.07 -15.20 32.15
N HIS A 638 8.97 -14.51 31.84
CA HIS A 638 8.41 -14.48 30.48
C HIS A 638 9.29 -13.66 29.54
N LEU A 639 9.82 -12.52 30.00
CA LEU A 639 10.81 -11.75 29.24
C LEU A 639 12.04 -12.59 28.91
N ASP A 640 12.60 -13.29 29.90
CA ASP A 640 13.76 -14.16 29.70
C ASP A 640 13.47 -15.31 28.73
N THR A 641 12.25 -15.85 28.78
CA THR A 641 11.78 -16.86 27.83
C THR A 641 11.71 -16.32 26.40
N MET A 642 11.11 -15.14 26.20
CA MET A 642 11.08 -14.47 24.88
C MET A 642 12.49 -14.22 24.37
N ARG A 643 13.39 -13.67 25.20
CA ARG A 643 14.80 -13.47 24.86
C ARG A 643 15.51 -14.76 24.44
N HIS A 644 15.23 -15.86 25.14
CA HIS A 644 15.79 -17.16 24.81
C HIS A 644 15.27 -17.68 23.46
N TYR A 645 13.96 -17.62 23.25
CA TYR A 645 13.32 -18.06 22.00
C TYR A 645 13.78 -17.21 20.81
N THR A 646 13.88 -15.89 20.97
CA THR A 646 14.40 -14.99 19.92
C THR A 646 15.78 -15.41 19.44
N ARG A 647 16.73 -15.64 20.36
CA ARG A 647 18.09 -16.07 20.00
C ARG A 647 18.12 -17.45 19.33
N LYS A 648 17.32 -18.40 19.84
CA LYS A 648 17.19 -19.74 19.23
C LYS A 648 16.66 -19.67 17.80
N LEU A 649 15.60 -18.89 17.58
CA LEU A 649 14.97 -18.74 16.28
C LEU A 649 15.88 -18.00 15.29
N ALA A 650 16.56 -16.94 15.74
CA ALA A 650 17.55 -16.23 14.95
C ALA A 650 18.64 -17.17 14.41
N ALA A 651 19.20 -18.00 15.30
CA ALA A 651 20.23 -18.96 14.95
C ALA A 651 19.71 -20.06 14.02
N ALA A 652 18.54 -20.64 14.32
CA ALA A 652 18.00 -21.76 13.56
C ALA A 652 17.53 -21.37 12.15
N LEU A 653 16.99 -20.15 11.99
CA LEU A 653 16.65 -19.59 10.69
C LEU A 653 17.86 -18.99 9.96
N SER A 654 19.04 -18.97 10.59
CA SER A 654 20.25 -18.33 10.04
C SER A 654 19.98 -16.89 9.59
N VAL A 655 19.29 -16.12 10.44
CA VAL A 655 18.92 -14.73 10.15
C VAL A 655 20.18 -13.90 9.92
N LYS A 656 20.13 -13.07 8.87
CA LYS A 656 21.18 -12.08 8.56
C LYS A 656 20.52 -10.75 8.27
N GLY A 657 20.58 -9.84 9.24
CA GLY A 657 19.87 -8.56 9.20
C GLY A 657 18.74 -8.52 10.23
N LEU A 658 17.56 -8.08 9.81
CA LEU A 658 16.40 -7.88 10.69
C LEU A 658 15.53 -9.14 10.79
N MET A 659 14.92 -9.32 11.96
CA MET A 659 13.80 -10.23 12.17
C MET A 659 12.81 -9.64 13.17
N ASN A 660 11.57 -10.12 13.10
CA ASN A 660 10.50 -9.83 14.04
C ASN A 660 9.86 -11.15 14.51
N ILE A 661 9.42 -11.19 15.76
CA ILE A 661 8.71 -12.34 16.35
C ILE A 661 7.51 -11.84 17.11
N GLN A 662 6.36 -12.47 16.89
CA GLN A 662 5.15 -12.24 17.68
C GLN A 662 4.97 -13.37 18.69
N PHE A 663 4.75 -12.99 19.94
CA PHE A 663 4.49 -13.91 21.05
C PHE A 663 3.12 -13.65 21.66
N ALA A 664 2.55 -14.69 22.26
CA ALA A 664 1.40 -14.59 23.15
C ALA A 664 1.72 -15.20 24.51
N ILE A 665 1.22 -14.60 25.58
CA ILE A 665 1.28 -15.17 26.93
C ILE A 665 -0.12 -15.63 27.33
N LYS A 666 -0.27 -16.93 27.58
CA LYS A 666 -1.50 -17.53 28.10
C LYS A 666 -1.19 -18.59 29.15
N ASP A 667 -1.91 -18.53 30.28
CA ASP A 667 -1.78 -19.48 31.40
C ASP A 667 -0.32 -19.68 31.83
N ASP A 668 0.40 -18.57 32.02
CA ASP A 668 1.82 -18.52 32.43
C ASP A 668 2.81 -19.14 31.43
N ARG A 669 2.40 -19.33 30.18
CA ARG A 669 3.23 -19.90 29.11
C ARG A 669 3.37 -18.93 27.94
N VAL A 670 4.60 -18.80 27.45
CA VAL A 670 4.95 -18.02 26.24
C VAL A 670 4.81 -18.91 25.01
N TYR A 671 3.99 -18.48 24.06
CA TYR A 671 3.77 -19.12 22.77
C TYR A 671 4.33 -18.24 21.65
N VAL A 672 4.93 -18.85 20.62
CA VAL A 672 5.27 -18.16 19.37
C VAL A 672 4.06 -18.21 18.45
N LEU A 673 3.65 -17.03 17.96
CA LEU A 673 2.59 -16.91 16.96
C LEU A 673 3.16 -16.95 15.55
N GLU A 674 4.21 -16.17 15.30
CA GLU A 674 4.92 -16.13 14.02
C GLU A 674 6.31 -15.51 14.12
N VAL A 675 7.14 -15.80 13.12
CA VAL A 675 8.46 -15.20 12.93
C VAL A 675 8.53 -14.65 11.52
N ASN A 676 8.93 -13.40 11.42
CA ASN A 676 9.12 -12.67 10.17
C ASN A 676 10.61 -12.37 10.02
N PRO A 677 11.42 -13.18 9.29
CA PRO A 677 12.87 -12.99 9.19
C PRO A 677 13.23 -11.90 8.16
N ARG A 678 12.63 -10.73 8.36
CA ARG A 678 12.66 -9.52 7.54
C ARG A 678 12.38 -8.29 8.41
N ALA A 679 12.37 -7.10 7.80
CA ALA A 679 11.86 -5.91 8.49
C ALA A 679 10.35 -6.05 8.81
N SER A 680 9.97 -5.61 10.01
CA SER A 680 8.59 -5.41 10.44
C SER A 680 8.22 -3.92 10.34
N ARG A 681 6.92 -3.65 10.42
CA ARG A 681 6.41 -2.27 10.49
C ARG A 681 6.83 -1.54 11.78
N THR A 682 7.23 -2.25 12.83
CA THR A 682 7.62 -1.67 14.11
C THR A 682 9.08 -1.21 14.14
N VAL A 683 9.90 -1.57 13.14
CA VAL A 683 11.31 -1.17 13.04
C VAL A 683 11.53 0.35 13.16
N PRO A 684 10.77 1.25 12.49
CA PRO A 684 10.91 2.69 12.66
C PRO A 684 10.59 3.14 14.09
N PHE A 685 9.50 2.65 14.68
CA PHE A 685 9.10 2.95 16.06
C PHE A 685 10.21 2.55 17.07
N VAL A 686 10.70 1.32 16.99
CA VAL A 686 11.79 0.83 17.86
C VAL A 686 13.08 1.62 17.63
N SER A 687 13.41 1.94 16.38
CA SER A 687 14.59 2.75 16.06
C SER A 687 14.50 4.15 16.67
N LYS A 688 13.32 4.78 16.67
CA LYS A 688 13.12 6.10 17.29
C LYS A 688 13.11 6.05 18.81
N ALA A 689 12.54 5.00 19.40
CA ALA A 689 12.50 4.83 20.85
C ALA A 689 13.89 4.53 21.45
N THR A 690 14.68 3.69 20.78
CA THR A 690 16.04 3.30 21.24
C THR A 690 17.14 4.26 20.80
N GLY A 691 16.87 5.09 19.77
CA GLY A 691 17.90 5.92 19.13
C GLY A 691 18.88 5.15 18.23
N VAL A 692 18.67 3.84 18.02
CA VAL A 692 19.54 2.99 17.20
C VAL A 692 18.93 2.82 15.79
N PRO A 693 19.67 3.10 14.71
CA PRO A 693 19.13 3.01 13.35
C PRO A 693 19.12 1.56 12.83
N LEU A 694 18.17 0.75 13.30
CA LEU A 694 18.12 -0.70 13.07
C LEU A 694 18.22 -1.09 11.59
N ALA A 695 17.48 -0.42 10.71
CA ALA A 695 17.51 -0.69 9.26
C ALA A 695 18.89 -0.42 8.62
N ARG A 696 19.64 0.59 9.10
CA ARG A 696 21.00 0.88 8.61
C ARG A 696 21.95 -0.26 8.98
N ILE A 697 21.92 -0.67 10.24
CA ILE A 697 22.77 -1.75 10.75
C ILE A 697 22.38 -3.07 10.06
N GLY A 698 21.09 -3.36 9.94
CA GLY A 698 20.58 -4.52 9.23
C GLY A 698 21.09 -4.59 7.79
N ALA A 699 21.03 -3.49 7.04
CA ALA A 699 21.54 -3.44 5.67
C ALA A 699 23.06 -3.69 5.58
N LEU A 700 23.86 -3.11 6.47
CA LEU A 700 25.30 -3.33 6.52
C LEU A 700 25.65 -4.78 6.87
N VAL A 701 24.88 -5.40 7.76
CA VAL A 701 24.99 -6.83 8.10
C VAL A 701 24.66 -7.71 6.89
N MET A 702 23.57 -7.40 6.16
CA MET A 702 23.24 -8.09 4.91
C MET A 702 24.37 -7.97 3.86
N ALA A 703 25.07 -6.83 3.84
CA ALA A 703 26.24 -6.58 2.99
C ALA A 703 27.56 -7.17 3.51
N GLY A 704 27.55 -7.90 4.64
CA GLY A 704 28.69 -8.67 5.15
C GLY A 704 29.46 -8.04 6.32
N HIS A 705 28.99 -6.92 6.89
CA HIS A 705 29.54 -6.43 8.16
C HIS A 705 29.08 -7.33 9.31
N LYS A 706 29.93 -7.54 10.32
CA LYS A 706 29.56 -8.38 11.46
C LYS A 706 28.82 -7.57 12.50
N LEU A 707 27.69 -8.08 12.98
CA LEU A 707 26.85 -7.40 13.97
C LEU A 707 27.61 -7.08 15.26
N LYS A 708 28.48 -8.00 15.71
CA LYS A 708 29.32 -7.77 16.90
C LYS A 708 30.25 -6.54 16.80
N ASP A 709 30.63 -6.14 15.59
CA ASP A 709 31.59 -5.04 15.38
C ASP A 709 30.94 -3.67 15.57
N PHE A 710 29.59 -3.60 15.62
CA PHE A 710 28.85 -2.38 15.97
C PHE A 710 28.86 -2.07 17.48
N GLY A 711 29.36 -2.98 18.32
CA GLY A 711 29.50 -2.75 19.77
C GLY A 711 28.17 -2.56 20.50
N LEU A 712 27.08 -3.10 19.97
CA LEU A 712 25.76 -3.05 20.60
C LEU A 712 25.68 -4.01 21.79
N PRO A 713 24.88 -3.69 22.83
CA PRO A 713 24.54 -4.65 23.88
C PRO A 713 23.68 -5.78 23.32
N GLU A 714 23.51 -6.87 24.07
CA GLU A 714 22.63 -7.98 23.67
C GLU A 714 21.15 -7.58 23.57
N GLU A 715 20.75 -6.55 24.31
CA GLU A 715 19.41 -5.96 24.28
C GLU A 715 19.53 -4.44 24.38
N LEU A 716 18.86 -3.73 23.48
CA LEU A 716 18.83 -2.27 23.50
C LEU A 716 17.94 -1.76 24.64
N SER A 717 18.41 -0.75 25.35
CA SER A 717 17.64 -0.05 26.38
C SER A 717 17.06 1.24 25.83
N VAL A 718 15.91 1.66 26.36
CA VAL A 718 15.39 3.02 26.20
C VAL A 718 15.70 3.87 27.44
N ASP A 719 15.61 5.19 27.33
CA ASP A 719 16.08 6.14 28.33
C ASP A 719 15.09 6.40 29.49
N GLU A 720 14.72 5.33 30.20
CA GLU A 720 13.79 5.31 31.35
C GLU A 720 12.37 5.87 31.08
N ARG A 721 12.11 6.36 29.86
CA ARG A 721 10.81 6.84 29.39
C ARG A 721 9.98 5.71 28.78
N PHE A 722 8.68 5.97 28.67
CA PHE A 722 7.74 5.13 27.95
C PHE A 722 7.46 5.69 26.57
N TYR A 723 7.45 4.78 25.60
CA TYR A 723 7.16 5.03 24.21
C TYR A 723 5.94 4.22 23.84
N VAL A 724 4.86 4.89 23.41
CA VAL A 724 3.61 4.24 23.04
C VAL A 724 3.33 4.50 21.58
N LYS A 725 3.20 3.44 20.80
CA LYS A 725 2.67 3.50 19.43
C LYS A 725 1.15 3.29 19.49
N SER A 726 0.39 4.09 18.74
CA SER A 726 -1.05 3.89 18.58
C SER A 726 -1.49 4.06 17.12
N PRO A 727 -2.42 3.22 16.62
CA PRO A 727 -2.86 3.25 15.24
C PRO A 727 -3.91 4.33 14.94
N VAL A 728 -4.02 4.70 13.66
CA VAL A 728 -5.04 5.61 13.11
C VAL A 728 -5.93 4.86 12.12
N PHE A 729 -7.25 4.93 12.34
CA PHE A 729 -8.24 4.15 11.59
C PHE A 729 -9.02 4.97 10.56
N PRO A 730 -9.34 4.39 9.40
CA PRO A 730 -10.07 5.06 8.33
C PRO A 730 -11.60 4.92 8.44
N PHE A 731 -12.18 4.38 9.53
CA PHE A 731 -13.61 4.07 9.62
C PHE A 731 -14.55 5.23 9.23
N ARG A 732 -14.17 6.49 9.50
CA ARG A 732 -14.93 7.68 9.09
C ARG A 732 -15.09 7.84 7.57
N LYS A 733 -14.23 7.18 6.78
CA LYS A 733 -14.27 7.16 5.30
C LYS A 733 -15.18 6.05 4.75
N PHE A 734 -15.61 5.12 5.61
CA PHE A 734 -16.39 3.94 5.22
C PHE A 734 -17.67 3.87 6.08
N PRO A 735 -18.64 4.77 5.86
CA PRO A 735 -19.91 4.71 6.59
C PRO A 735 -20.60 3.37 6.34
N GLY A 736 -21.21 2.81 7.40
CA GLY A 736 -21.87 1.50 7.36
C GLY A 736 -20.97 0.33 7.75
N VAL A 737 -19.65 0.52 7.80
CA VAL A 737 -18.73 -0.49 8.37
C VAL A 737 -18.76 -0.40 9.89
N ASP A 738 -18.80 -1.56 10.54
CA ASP A 738 -18.67 -1.66 11.99
C ASP A 738 -17.23 -1.30 12.43
N PRO A 739 -17.01 -0.26 13.26
CA PRO A 739 -15.67 0.15 13.69
C PRO A 739 -15.14 -0.74 14.82
N VAL A 740 -15.07 -2.04 14.56
CA VAL A 740 -14.61 -3.06 15.51
C VAL A 740 -13.23 -3.58 15.10
N LEU A 741 -12.36 -3.76 16.08
CA LEU A 741 -11.03 -4.34 15.89
C LEU A 741 -11.14 -5.86 15.72
N SER A 742 -10.28 -6.44 14.90
CA SER A 742 -10.32 -7.87 14.58
C SER A 742 -8.91 -8.42 14.29
N PRO A 743 -8.78 -9.74 14.00
CA PRO A 743 -7.52 -10.32 13.56
C PRO A 743 -7.06 -9.81 12.19
N GLU A 744 -7.92 -9.10 11.45
CA GLU A 744 -7.57 -8.44 10.20
C GLU A 744 -7.22 -6.97 10.47
N MET A 745 -6.09 -6.50 9.93
CA MET A 745 -5.64 -5.12 10.08
C MET A 745 -6.49 -4.15 9.23
N HIS A 746 -6.87 -3.01 9.82
CA HIS A 746 -7.65 -1.93 9.18
C HIS A 746 -7.00 -0.54 9.30
N SER A 747 -6.04 -0.35 10.20
CA SER A 747 -5.36 0.93 10.38
C SER A 747 -4.54 1.34 9.15
N THR A 748 -4.41 2.66 8.97
CA THR A 748 -3.74 3.28 7.81
C THR A 748 -2.45 4.00 8.17
N GLY A 749 -2.18 4.16 9.46
CA GLY A 749 -0.98 4.81 9.96
C GLY A 749 -0.89 4.70 11.48
N GLU A 750 0.14 5.33 12.04
CA GLU A 750 0.43 5.27 13.47
C GLU A 750 1.05 6.57 13.98
N VAL A 751 0.97 6.75 15.30
CA VAL A 751 1.57 7.86 16.04
C VAL A 751 2.35 7.35 17.24
N MET A 752 3.27 8.17 17.73
CA MET A 752 4.15 7.84 18.85
C MET A 752 4.02 8.88 19.96
N GLY A 753 3.57 8.45 21.13
CA GLY A 753 3.56 9.23 22.36
C GLY A 753 4.78 8.89 23.24
N ILE A 754 5.39 9.91 23.84
CA ILE A 754 6.58 9.78 24.70
C ILE A 754 6.30 10.45 26.04
N GLY A 755 6.55 9.76 27.15
CA GLY A 755 6.30 10.29 28.48
C GLY A 755 7.17 9.65 29.57
N GLU A 756 7.26 10.33 30.71
CA GLU A 756 7.96 9.81 31.90
C GLU A 756 7.15 8.71 32.59
N SER A 757 5.84 8.65 32.32
CA SER A 757 4.96 7.57 32.75
C SER A 757 4.21 6.96 31.57
N PHE A 758 3.84 5.69 31.72
CA PHE A 758 2.99 5.01 30.75
C PHE A 758 1.70 5.79 30.43
N GLY A 759 1.04 6.35 31.45
CA GLY A 759 -0.19 7.12 31.27
C GLY A 759 0.00 8.39 30.45
N GLU A 760 1.11 9.11 30.65
CA GLU A 760 1.44 10.31 29.87
C GLU A 760 1.75 9.95 28.40
N ALA A 761 2.57 8.92 28.19
CA ALA A 761 2.91 8.45 26.84
C ALA A 761 1.65 8.00 26.08
N TYR A 762 0.77 7.24 26.75
CA TYR A 762 -0.49 6.77 26.19
C TYR A 762 -1.45 7.93 25.86
N ALA A 763 -1.60 8.92 26.74
CA ALA A 763 -2.43 10.08 26.49
C ALA A 763 -1.94 10.91 25.29
N LYS A 764 -0.62 11.08 25.15
CA LYS A 764 0.00 11.73 23.98
C LYS A 764 -0.23 10.94 22.70
N ALA A 765 -0.11 9.61 22.74
CA ALA A 765 -0.38 8.75 21.59
C ALA A 765 -1.85 8.85 21.16
N MET A 766 -2.81 8.74 22.08
CA MET A 766 -4.24 8.90 21.79
C MET A 766 -4.55 10.28 21.19
N THR A 767 -4.00 11.34 21.77
CA THR A 767 -4.17 12.71 21.26
C THR A 767 -3.60 12.85 19.84
N GLY A 768 -2.41 12.28 19.60
CA GLY A 768 -1.78 12.24 18.29
C GLY A 768 -2.62 11.49 17.24
N ALA A 769 -3.32 10.44 17.66
CA ALA A 769 -4.24 9.68 16.80
C ALA A 769 -5.57 10.41 16.53
N GLY A 770 -5.72 11.65 17.02
CA GLY A 770 -6.93 12.45 16.87
C GLY A 770 -8.05 12.06 17.85
N LEU A 771 -7.72 11.30 18.89
CA LEU A 771 -8.66 10.92 19.95
C LEU A 771 -8.46 11.83 21.17
N ALA A 772 -9.42 12.73 21.38
CA ALA A 772 -9.50 13.51 22.61
C ALA A 772 -10.15 12.66 23.71
N LEU A 773 -9.38 12.29 24.73
CA LEU A 773 -9.92 11.59 25.89
C LEU A 773 -10.73 12.57 26.75
N PRO A 774 -12.00 12.26 27.10
CA PRO A 774 -12.77 13.12 27.97
C PRO A 774 -12.17 13.16 29.38
N GLU A 775 -12.23 14.33 30.03
CA GLU A 775 -11.77 14.52 31.42
C GLU A 775 -12.93 14.49 32.43
N SER A 776 -14.15 14.65 31.96
CA SER A 776 -15.39 14.63 32.76
C SER A 776 -16.58 14.24 31.89
N GLY A 777 -17.73 13.94 32.49
CA GLY A 777 -18.98 13.62 31.79
C GLY A 777 -19.54 12.26 32.20
N ILE A 778 -20.33 11.65 31.32
CA ILE A 778 -20.91 10.33 31.54
C ILE A 778 -20.06 9.26 30.85
N ALA A 779 -19.59 8.28 31.63
CA ALA A 779 -18.95 7.08 31.08
C ALA A 779 -20.00 5.98 30.86
N PHE A 780 -20.26 5.65 29.59
CA PHE A 780 -21.09 4.52 29.21
C PHE A 780 -20.29 3.21 29.22
N ILE A 781 -20.77 2.20 29.96
CA ILE A 781 -20.12 0.89 30.10
C ILE A 781 -21.12 -0.22 29.75
N SER A 782 -20.82 -0.97 28.69
CA SER A 782 -21.58 -2.17 28.29
C SER A 782 -20.61 -3.23 27.82
N VAL A 783 -20.51 -4.33 28.57
CA VAL A 783 -19.54 -5.41 28.34
C VAL A 783 -20.22 -6.77 28.32
N ASN A 784 -19.56 -7.76 27.72
CA ASN A 784 -19.99 -9.16 27.76
C ASN A 784 -19.93 -9.73 29.19
N ASP A 785 -20.40 -10.96 29.38
CA ASP A 785 -20.46 -11.58 30.70
C ASP A 785 -19.08 -11.89 31.29
N ALA A 786 -18.08 -12.22 30.47
CA ALA A 786 -16.72 -12.53 30.92
C ALA A 786 -16.00 -11.29 31.47
N ASP A 787 -16.23 -10.13 30.86
CA ASP A 787 -15.54 -8.87 31.20
C ASP A 787 -16.19 -8.12 32.36
N LYS A 788 -17.38 -8.53 32.80
CA LYS A 788 -18.10 -7.92 33.94
C LYS A 788 -17.25 -7.85 35.21
N GLY A 789 -16.33 -8.78 35.42
CA GLY A 789 -15.38 -8.75 36.55
C GLY A 789 -14.40 -7.58 36.44
N GLN A 790 -13.74 -7.42 35.29
CA GLN A 790 -12.77 -6.35 35.04
C GLN A 790 -13.43 -4.98 34.93
N ALA A 791 -14.64 -4.91 34.36
CA ALA A 791 -15.42 -3.68 34.25
C ALA A 791 -15.70 -3.04 35.62
N VAL A 792 -15.80 -3.81 36.71
CA VAL A 792 -15.92 -3.27 38.07
C VAL A 792 -14.69 -2.44 38.47
N LEU A 793 -13.49 -2.91 38.13
CA LEU A 793 -12.24 -2.20 38.45
C LEU A 793 -12.14 -0.90 37.66
N LEU A 794 -12.48 -0.94 36.37
CA LEU A 794 -12.52 0.24 35.51
C LEU A 794 -13.55 1.26 36.00
N ALA A 795 -14.79 0.83 36.25
CA ALA A 795 -15.88 1.70 36.72
C ALA A 795 -15.54 2.38 38.06
N ARG A 796 -14.86 1.67 38.99
CA ARG A 796 -14.35 2.28 40.23
C ARG A 796 -13.33 3.39 39.97
N ARG A 797 -12.45 3.23 38.98
CA ARG A 797 -11.47 4.26 38.62
C ARG A 797 -12.15 5.47 37.99
N LEU A 798 -13.05 5.26 37.05
CA LEU A 798 -13.82 6.33 36.41
C LEU A 798 -14.67 7.13 37.42
N ALA A 799 -15.37 6.44 38.32
CA ALA A 799 -16.13 7.11 39.38
C ALA A 799 -15.22 7.94 40.33
N ARG A 800 -14.00 7.48 40.62
CA ARG A 800 -13.03 8.25 41.42
C ARG A 800 -12.50 9.48 40.69
N LEU A 801 -12.45 9.44 39.35
CA LEU A 801 -12.11 10.58 38.51
C LEU A 801 -13.28 11.57 38.38
N GLY A 802 -14.47 11.23 38.88
CA GLY A 802 -15.64 12.11 38.89
C GLY A 802 -16.62 11.87 37.73
N PHE A 803 -16.43 10.81 36.94
CA PHE A 803 -17.41 10.45 35.90
C PHE A 803 -18.70 9.92 36.51
N GLU A 804 -19.82 10.33 35.93
CA GLU A 804 -21.09 9.65 36.11
C GLU A 804 -21.07 8.32 35.34
N LEU A 805 -21.62 7.26 35.90
CA LEU A 805 -21.62 5.95 35.26
C LEU A 805 -23.00 5.66 34.67
N MET A 806 -23.01 5.24 33.41
CA MET A 806 -24.20 4.74 32.72
C MET A 806 -23.91 3.35 32.15
N ALA A 807 -24.83 2.40 32.28
CA ALA A 807 -24.60 1.05 31.79
C ALA A 807 -25.88 0.34 31.32
N THR A 808 -25.73 -0.63 30.41
CA THR A 808 -26.84 -1.52 30.04
C THR A 808 -27.22 -2.42 31.21
N ARG A 809 -28.46 -2.91 31.23
CA ARG A 809 -29.06 -3.59 32.40
C ARG A 809 -28.17 -4.66 33.06
N GLY A 810 -27.55 -5.52 32.25
CA GLY A 810 -26.70 -6.61 32.74
C GLY A 810 -25.41 -6.12 33.39
N THR A 811 -24.74 -5.14 32.79
CA THR A 811 -23.53 -4.52 33.34
C THR A 811 -23.87 -3.67 34.57
N ALA A 812 -24.93 -2.87 34.51
CA ALA A 812 -25.38 -2.03 35.61
C ALA A 812 -25.73 -2.85 36.87
N ALA A 813 -26.39 -4.00 36.72
CA ALA A 813 -26.67 -4.90 37.84
C ALA A 813 -25.39 -5.33 38.56
N ARG A 814 -24.38 -5.77 37.79
CA ARG A 814 -23.09 -6.18 38.35
C ARG A 814 -22.35 -5.04 39.06
N LEU A 815 -22.37 -3.83 38.49
CA LEU A 815 -21.73 -2.67 39.09
C LEU A 815 -22.43 -2.24 40.40
N ARG A 816 -23.76 -2.35 40.48
CA ARG A 816 -24.51 -2.06 41.73
C ARG A 816 -24.26 -3.08 42.84
N GLU A 817 -24.08 -4.36 42.52
CA GLU A 817 -23.74 -5.41 43.50
C GLU A 817 -22.48 -5.07 44.31
N VAL A 818 -21.54 -4.36 43.69
CA VAL A 818 -20.27 -3.94 44.32
C VAL A 818 -20.31 -2.50 44.86
N GLY A 819 -21.50 -1.91 44.94
CA GLY A 819 -21.78 -0.63 45.58
C GLY A 819 -21.58 0.62 44.71
N LEU A 820 -21.42 0.49 43.38
CA LEU A 820 -21.28 1.64 42.50
C LEU A 820 -22.64 2.27 42.16
N GLN A 821 -22.68 3.60 42.13
CA GLN A 821 -23.81 4.36 41.60
C GLN A 821 -23.70 4.37 40.07
N VAL A 822 -24.72 3.86 39.39
CA VAL A 822 -24.77 3.74 37.93
C VAL A 822 -26.21 3.88 37.45
N SER A 823 -26.43 4.68 36.42
CA SER A 823 -27.72 4.82 35.73
C SER A 823 -27.91 3.68 34.73
N ASN A 824 -29.15 3.20 34.58
CA ASN A 824 -29.47 2.26 33.51
C ASN A 824 -29.76 3.03 32.22
N VAL A 825 -29.30 2.51 31.10
CA VAL A 825 -29.71 2.96 29.76
C VAL A 825 -30.30 1.81 28.96
N PHE A 826 -31.29 2.10 28.12
CA PHE A 826 -31.87 1.12 27.21
C PHE A 826 -30.93 0.84 26.04
N LYS A 827 -30.87 -0.44 25.63
CA LYS A 827 -30.42 -0.79 24.29
C LYS A 827 -31.41 -0.26 23.26
N VAL A 828 -30.99 -0.18 21.99
CA VAL A 828 -31.82 0.33 20.88
C VAL A 828 -33.17 -0.39 20.79
N ASN A 829 -33.21 -1.69 21.06
CA ASN A 829 -34.41 -2.52 21.03
C ASN A 829 -35.22 -2.54 22.34
N GLU A 830 -34.78 -1.88 23.41
CA GLU A 830 -35.40 -1.94 24.74
C GLU A 830 -36.31 -0.74 25.07
N GLY A 831 -36.12 0.41 24.41
CA GLY A 831 -36.93 1.62 24.65
C GLY A 831 -36.24 2.93 24.28
N ARG A 832 -36.78 4.06 24.79
CA ARG A 832 -36.17 5.40 24.70
C ARG A 832 -36.25 6.14 26.06
N PRO A 833 -35.27 7.00 26.40
CA PRO A 833 -34.03 7.23 25.66
C PRO A 833 -33.11 5.99 25.70
N ASN A 834 -32.55 5.63 24.55
CA ASN A 834 -31.54 4.57 24.44
C ASN A 834 -30.15 5.17 24.27
N VAL A 835 -29.13 4.30 24.27
CA VAL A 835 -27.72 4.72 24.13
C VAL A 835 -27.47 5.64 22.92
N VAL A 836 -28.14 5.40 21.79
CA VAL A 836 -27.97 6.22 20.58
C VAL A 836 -28.55 7.62 20.78
N ASP A 837 -29.63 7.74 21.55
CA ASP A 837 -30.24 9.04 21.88
C ASP A 837 -29.28 9.89 22.71
N HIS A 838 -28.64 9.31 23.74
CA HIS A 838 -27.65 9.98 24.57
C HIS A 838 -26.40 10.39 23.78
N VAL A 839 -25.84 9.49 22.94
CA VAL A 839 -24.69 9.81 22.08
C VAL A 839 -25.00 10.97 21.12
N LYS A 840 -26.21 10.98 20.53
CA LYS A 840 -26.65 12.08 19.65
C LYS A 840 -26.82 13.42 20.37
N GLN A 841 -27.09 13.39 21.67
CA GLN A 841 -27.20 14.59 22.52
C GLN A 841 -25.83 15.08 23.01
N GLY A 842 -24.77 14.28 22.83
CA GLY A 842 -23.42 14.61 23.29
C GLY A 842 -23.26 14.49 24.81
N GLU A 843 -24.04 13.61 25.45
CA GLU A 843 -24.02 13.36 26.90
C GLU A 843 -22.88 12.45 27.37
#